data_AF-A0AAD7KBN4-F1
#
_entry.id   AF-A0AAD7KBN4-F1
#
_cell.length_a   1.000
_cell.length_b   1.000
_cell.length_c   1.000
_cell.angle_alpha   90.00
_cell.angle_beta   90.00
_cell.angle_gamma   90.00
#
_symmetry.space_group_name_H-M   'P 1'
#
loop_
_entity.id
_entity.type
_entity.pdbx_description
1 polymer ?
#
loop_
_entity_poly.entity_id
_entity_poly.type
_entity_poly.pdbx_seq_one_letter_code
_entity_poly.pdbx_strand_id
1 'polypeptide(L)'
;MATESLDELVILEIRDGHASGLLVKPLHSVSKTHGDAFDATSSPPSTPSTGSTRSKRHWLWSDDEDSSSDGEPDQKRKRGSLSPISLGTSSGRPSLTGSDHRLRVPRFRDKFLDYRPGPSFVDKTESLFQLPDQFRYLLLRPPKFGKTAFLSTLIQFYDIHGAEQFTERFGALAVAAATGAPRVIPRHNQHLCLSLTLADIYVHVDIEELASNLATHFFAELQVFLVRYAAELKLSDPRTYLMDEADDVFGRVFDVVKASGHTLFVSIDAYDALLLPRSFAFLHYPMMQKHAGQRDIEHLLDSCLWGPLLAGSEVIDKLFVTGTLSFQSSAFKNLHLSVPNLPLCCGFTEQEALQFARSILDETTPEKANIHRSCGDYIFPSHAAGTDFDEPVLHPQRLISRISEISSGRPQDNDYSFQLLSDLLQLLPAESDVPNAATLNGLIELLTTGAVEVDGPLDAAIDLDGSSVFWSALYHAGALTYDHGSKSTLRVASSEVLSLIHSRIDDLVNERHELQQEYITALFNYDMEDDPNPLLELLSEVLFDQTQRSLGRKREPDLRGVLELVMRNTLCKSSARPIDPIILLPPDACVPIVVYRPNLVQHWELKTLTLLGMWRATNLNDEEPTVEALRKLHEELIDDDDDQLLARPYRVWSPSLHAMETVTVGSFLDPEPINPQFVAVGGARVLRRQRPDYTSTLLVPVS
;
A
#
# COMPACT_ATOMS: atom_id res chain seq x y z
N MET A 1 -0.27 -42.46 34.63
CA MET A 1 -1.62 -42.36 35.23
C MET A 1 -1.74 -40.93 35.69
N ALA A 2 -2.37 -40.01 34.95
CA ALA A 2 -3.73 -39.98 34.37
C ALA A 2 -4.77 -39.44 35.36
N THR A 3 -5.58 -38.48 34.87
CA THR A 3 -6.86 -37.95 35.41
C THR A 3 -6.83 -37.30 36.82
N GLU A 4 -7.59 -36.26 37.16
CA GLU A 4 -8.48 -35.36 36.38
C GLU A 4 -8.71 -34.02 37.13
N SER A 5 -9.67 -33.23 36.65
CA SER A 5 -10.18 -31.92 37.12
C SER A 5 -10.40 -31.71 38.62
N LEU A 6 -10.43 -30.43 39.02
CA LEU A 6 -11.22 -29.93 40.16
C LEU A 6 -11.69 -28.48 39.90
N ASP A 7 -12.76 -28.07 40.60
CA ASP A 7 -13.71 -27.04 40.15
C ASP A 7 -13.77 -25.73 40.99
N GLU A 8 -14.54 -24.78 40.44
CA GLU A 8 -15.38 -23.77 41.11
C GLU A 8 -14.83 -22.70 42.09
N LEU A 9 -14.94 -21.44 41.63
CA LEU A 9 -15.77 -20.38 42.24
C LEU A 9 -15.89 -20.27 43.78
N VAL A 10 -15.33 -19.18 44.32
CA VAL A 10 -15.85 -18.51 45.54
C VAL A 10 -15.84 -16.99 45.34
N ILE A 11 -16.96 -16.33 45.67
CA ILE A 11 -17.09 -14.86 45.77
C ILE A 11 -16.99 -14.48 47.26
N LEU A 12 -16.28 -13.39 47.57
CA LEU A 12 -16.40 -12.71 48.87
C LEU A 12 -16.27 -11.19 48.73
N GLU A 13 -16.94 -10.45 49.63
CA GLU A 13 -17.22 -9.02 49.49
C GLU A 13 -16.24 -8.09 50.24
N ILE A 14 -16.03 -6.92 49.62
CA ILE A 14 -16.05 -5.55 50.17
C ILE A 14 -15.85 -5.36 51.69
N ARG A 15 -15.01 -4.38 52.06
CA ARG A 15 -15.22 -3.55 53.26
C ARG A 15 -14.81 -2.08 53.08
N ASP A 16 -15.45 -1.21 53.85
CA ASP A 16 -15.66 0.21 53.53
C ASP A 16 -14.56 1.21 53.94
N GLY A 17 -14.65 2.40 53.35
CA GLY A 17 -14.04 3.64 53.86
C GLY A 17 -14.96 4.86 53.61
N HIS A 18 -15.60 5.39 54.65
CA HIS A 18 -16.61 6.46 54.56
C HIS A 18 -16.03 7.89 54.61
N ALA A 19 -16.55 8.80 53.76
CA ALA A 19 -16.94 10.19 54.09
C ALA A 19 -17.62 10.88 52.86
N SER A 20 -18.49 11.90 52.94
CA SER A 20 -19.50 12.31 53.95
C SER A 20 -20.30 13.53 53.42
N GLY A 21 -21.62 13.41 53.22
CA GLY A 21 -22.54 14.52 52.89
C GLY A 21 -22.73 14.81 51.38
N LEU A 22 -23.85 15.40 50.92
CA LEU A 22 -25.02 15.95 51.62
C LEU A 22 -26.32 15.75 50.78
N LEU A 23 -27.50 15.85 51.41
CA LEU A 23 -28.80 15.60 50.76
C LEU A 23 -29.33 16.83 49.99
N VAL A 24 -29.98 16.60 48.83
CA VAL A 24 -31.34 17.13 48.53
C VAL A 24 -32.12 16.12 47.67
N LYS A 25 -33.43 16.00 47.93
CA LYS A 25 -34.53 15.34 47.18
C LYS A 25 -35.82 16.12 47.54
N PRO A 26 -37.02 15.92 46.92
CA PRO A 26 -37.39 15.23 45.67
C PRO A 26 -38.56 15.91 44.87
N LEU A 27 -39.09 15.18 43.86
CA LEU A 27 -40.53 15.02 43.52
C LEU A 27 -41.33 16.03 42.63
N HIS A 28 -42.45 15.49 42.10
CA HIS A 28 -43.59 16.09 41.35
C HIS A 28 -43.40 16.47 39.85
N SER A 29 -44.39 16.35 38.95
CA SER A 29 -45.66 15.57 38.96
C SER A 29 -46.43 15.53 37.60
N VAL A 30 -47.04 14.38 37.29
CA VAL A 30 -48.39 14.13 36.68
C VAL A 30 -49.08 15.19 35.77
N SER A 31 -49.29 14.83 34.49
CA SER A 31 -50.57 14.88 33.72
C SER A 31 -50.34 14.25 32.31
N LYS A 32 -51.17 13.43 31.62
CA LYS A 32 -52.61 13.09 31.51
C LYS A 32 -53.53 13.99 30.67
N THR A 33 -53.80 13.58 29.41
CA THR A 33 -55.06 13.62 28.60
C THR A 33 -54.79 12.86 27.28
N HIS A 34 -55.55 11.84 26.84
CA HIS A 34 -56.86 11.82 26.12
C HIS A 34 -56.89 12.62 24.80
N GLY A 35 -57.42 12.11 23.66
CA GLY A 35 -58.09 10.82 23.34
C GLY A 35 -57.80 10.36 21.88
N ASP A 36 -58.07 9.13 21.45
CA ASP A 36 -59.38 8.56 21.03
C ASP A 36 -59.89 9.14 19.67
N ALA A 37 -60.31 8.39 18.63
CA ALA A 37 -60.35 6.94 18.32
C ALA A 37 -60.67 6.69 16.80
N PHE A 38 -60.98 5.42 16.42
CA PHE A 38 -61.58 4.90 15.14
C PHE A 38 -60.68 4.46 13.96
N ASP A 39 -60.38 3.15 13.90
CA ASP A 39 -61.03 2.11 13.06
C ASP A 39 -61.72 2.46 11.71
N ALA A 40 -61.78 1.59 10.67
CA ALA A 40 -61.07 0.31 10.37
C ALA A 40 -61.41 -0.26 8.96
N THR A 41 -60.68 -1.32 8.55
CA THR A 41 -61.07 -2.47 7.67
C THR A 41 -61.32 -2.38 6.14
N SER A 42 -60.76 -3.40 5.46
CA SER A 42 -61.31 -4.25 4.36
C SER A 42 -60.81 -4.11 2.89
N SER A 43 -60.90 -5.21 2.13
CA SER A 43 -60.41 -5.48 0.74
C SER A 43 -61.10 -6.76 0.18
N PRO A 44 -60.85 -7.26 -1.06
CA PRO A 44 -60.35 -6.65 -2.30
C PRO A 44 -61.48 -6.49 -3.37
N PRO A 45 -61.83 -7.34 -4.39
CA PRO A 45 -61.20 -8.53 -5.05
C PRO A 45 -61.13 -8.53 -6.62
N SER A 46 -60.51 -9.59 -7.17
CA SER A 46 -60.76 -10.26 -8.49
C SER A 46 -60.18 -9.70 -9.83
N THR A 47 -59.89 -10.66 -10.72
CA THR A 47 -59.32 -10.54 -12.10
C THR A 47 -60.26 -11.21 -13.13
N PRO A 48 -60.03 -11.08 -14.46
CA PRO A 48 -59.48 -12.25 -15.17
C PRO A 48 -58.57 -11.93 -16.41
N SER A 49 -58.11 -13.01 -17.06
CA SER A 49 -57.34 -13.16 -18.32
C SER A 49 -58.15 -12.80 -19.60
N THR A 50 -57.70 -12.90 -20.87
CA THR A 50 -56.63 -13.65 -21.62
C THR A 50 -56.17 -12.84 -22.88
N GLY A 51 -55.22 -13.35 -23.68
CA GLY A 51 -55.25 -13.10 -25.14
C GLY A 51 -53.90 -12.97 -25.87
N SER A 52 -53.58 -13.93 -26.74
CA SER A 52 -52.43 -13.87 -27.68
C SER A 52 -52.87 -13.38 -29.07
N THR A 53 -52.03 -12.64 -29.80
CA THR A 53 -51.89 -12.86 -31.25
C THR A 53 -50.54 -12.38 -31.81
N ARG A 54 -50.27 -12.76 -33.06
CA ARG A 54 -48.95 -12.78 -33.70
C ARG A 54 -49.09 -12.27 -35.13
N SER A 55 -48.19 -11.38 -35.58
CA SER A 55 -48.04 -11.11 -37.02
C SER A 55 -46.57 -10.97 -37.44
N LYS A 56 -46.30 -11.30 -38.68
CA LYS A 56 -45.03 -11.06 -39.41
C LYS A 56 -45.26 -9.87 -40.36
N ARG A 57 -44.20 -9.35 -40.99
CA ARG A 57 -43.94 -9.58 -42.44
C ARG A 57 -42.71 -8.81 -42.94
N HIS A 58 -41.89 -9.52 -43.72
CA HIS A 58 -41.15 -9.11 -44.94
C HIS A 58 -40.10 -7.97 -44.85
N TRP A 59 -38.81 -8.23 -45.09
CA TRP A 59 -38.11 -8.87 -46.27
C TRP A 59 -37.86 -7.83 -47.38
N LEU A 60 -36.61 -7.72 -47.88
CA LEU A 60 -36.18 -7.97 -49.29
C LEU A 60 -34.70 -7.54 -49.53
N TRP A 61 -34.05 -8.19 -50.51
CA TRP A 61 -32.85 -7.87 -51.34
C TRP A 61 -31.66 -6.96 -50.82
N SER A 62 -30.35 -7.15 -51.15
CA SER A 62 -29.55 -8.36 -51.53
C SER A 62 -28.16 -8.08 -52.17
N ASP A 63 -27.44 -9.20 -52.43
CA ASP A 63 -26.64 -9.60 -53.63
C ASP A 63 -25.29 -8.91 -54.03
N ASP A 64 -24.54 -9.69 -54.82
CA ASP A 64 -23.37 -9.43 -55.69
C ASP A 64 -21.97 -9.09 -55.11
N GLU A 65 -20.85 -9.61 -55.62
CA GLU A 65 -20.50 -10.96 -56.13
C GLU A 65 -18.95 -11.12 -56.23
N ASP A 66 -18.45 -12.34 -56.53
CA ASP A 66 -17.10 -12.67 -57.06
C ASP A 66 -15.79 -12.39 -56.27
N SER A 67 -14.67 -13.13 -56.45
CA SER A 67 -14.47 -14.54 -56.88
C SER A 67 -13.01 -15.02 -56.66
N SER A 68 -12.81 -16.28 -56.25
CA SER A 68 -11.55 -17.11 -56.39
C SER A 68 -10.23 -16.58 -55.76
N SER A 69 -9.15 -17.35 -55.50
CA SER A 69 -8.87 -18.78 -55.23
C SER A 69 -7.38 -18.87 -54.76
N ASP A 70 -6.82 -19.90 -54.11
CA ASP A 70 -7.31 -21.15 -53.52
C ASP A 70 -6.32 -21.63 -52.41
N GLY A 71 -6.67 -22.61 -51.57
CA GLY A 71 -5.70 -23.32 -50.72
C GLY A 71 -6.10 -23.65 -49.27
N GLU A 72 -6.74 -24.80 -49.07
CA GLU A 72 -7.00 -25.41 -47.75
C GLU A 72 -5.93 -26.48 -47.39
N PRO A 73 -5.73 -26.91 -46.12
CA PRO A 73 -6.79 -27.54 -45.31
C PRO A 73 -6.91 -27.16 -43.81
N ASP A 74 -8.16 -26.89 -43.43
CA ASP A 74 -8.84 -27.14 -42.14
C ASP A 74 -8.03 -27.62 -40.92
N GLN A 75 -8.06 -26.82 -39.84
CA GLN A 75 -8.21 -27.38 -38.48
C GLN A 75 -9.04 -26.51 -37.51
N LYS A 76 -10.37 -26.56 -37.68
CA LYS A 76 -11.46 -26.27 -36.72
C LYS A 76 -11.10 -25.55 -35.40
N ARG A 77 -11.43 -24.25 -35.30
CA ARG A 77 -11.82 -23.59 -34.04
C ARG A 77 -13.24 -23.03 -34.16
N LYS A 78 -14.17 -23.49 -33.30
CA LYS A 78 -15.56 -22.99 -33.25
C LYS A 78 -15.60 -21.58 -32.64
N ARG A 79 -16.15 -20.60 -33.36
CA ARG A 79 -16.60 -19.34 -32.76
C ARG A 79 -17.90 -19.56 -31.99
N GLY A 80 -17.98 -19.09 -30.76
CA GLY A 80 -19.23 -18.90 -30.02
C GLY A 80 -19.84 -17.53 -30.33
N SER A 81 -21.17 -17.43 -30.36
CA SER A 81 -21.88 -16.20 -30.71
C SER A 81 -21.88 -15.16 -29.60
N LEU A 82 -21.67 -13.89 -29.97
CA LEU A 82 -22.08 -12.75 -29.15
C LEU A 82 -23.61 -12.75 -28.95
N SER A 83 -24.06 -12.35 -27.77
CA SER A 83 -25.46 -12.03 -27.46
C SER A 83 -25.56 -10.63 -26.84
N PRO A 84 -26.66 -9.89 -27.06
CA PRO A 84 -26.73 -8.48 -26.68
C PRO A 84 -26.95 -8.28 -25.18
N ILE A 85 -26.38 -7.19 -24.65
CA ILE A 85 -26.52 -6.76 -23.26
C ILE A 85 -27.95 -6.28 -23.01
N SER A 86 -28.66 -6.93 -22.08
CA SER A 86 -29.97 -6.48 -21.60
C SER A 86 -29.82 -5.60 -20.34
N LEU A 87 -30.30 -4.37 -20.40
CA LEU A 87 -30.46 -3.54 -19.20
C LEU A 87 -31.54 -4.13 -18.30
N GLY A 88 -31.14 -4.68 -17.15
CA GLY A 88 -32.04 -5.23 -16.14
C GLY A 88 -32.15 -4.30 -14.92
N THR A 89 -33.25 -3.57 -14.79
CA THR A 89 -33.54 -2.74 -13.60
C THR A 89 -33.93 -3.63 -12.41
N SER A 90 -33.02 -3.82 -11.45
CA SER A 90 -33.19 -4.72 -10.30
C SER A 90 -33.85 -4.05 -9.08
N SER A 91 -35.11 -3.62 -9.20
CA SER A 91 -35.92 -3.20 -8.04
C SER A 91 -36.38 -4.41 -7.22
N GLY A 92 -35.51 -4.95 -6.35
CA GLY A 92 -35.78 -6.13 -5.52
C GLY A 92 -35.52 -5.89 -4.03
N ARG A 93 -36.57 -6.04 -3.20
CA ARG A 93 -36.41 -6.11 -1.73
C ARG A 93 -35.74 -7.45 -1.36
N PRO A 94 -34.72 -7.48 -0.47
CA PRO A 94 -34.21 -8.72 0.07
C PRO A 94 -35.22 -9.36 1.04
N SER A 95 -35.46 -10.67 0.88
CA SER A 95 -36.31 -11.46 1.78
C SER A 95 -35.50 -12.08 2.92
N LEU A 96 -35.85 -11.76 4.17
CA LEU A 96 -35.18 -12.28 5.37
C LEU A 96 -35.58 -13.74 5.69
N THR A 97 -34.91 -14.70 5.05
CA THR A 97 -34.85 -16.11 5.48
C THR A 97 -33.46 -16.66 5.20
N GLY A 98 -32.70 -17.03 6.24
CA GLY A 98 -31.26 -17.27 6.12
C GLY A 98 -30.86 -18.68 5.65
N SER A 99 -29.75 -18.75 4.94
CA SER A 99 -28.79 -19.86 4.92
C SER A 99 -27.46 -19.39 4.30
N ASP A 100 -26.36 -20.07 4.67
CA ASP A 100 -24.98 -19.85 4.19
C ASP A 100 -24.40 -18.44 4.43
N HIS A 101 -24.15 -18.09 5.70
CA HIS A 101 -23.34 -16.93 6.11
C HIS A 101 -21.82 -17.15 5.86
N ARG A 102 -21.44 -17.62 4.68
CA ARG A 102 -20.04 -17.54 4.22
C ARG A 102 -19.66 -16.08 4.06
N LEU A 103 -18.70 -15.62 4.86
CA LEU A 103 -18.28 -14.22 4.85
C LEU A 103 -17.81 -13.82 3.45
N ARG A 104 -18.47 -12.82 2.87
CA ARG A 104 -18.00 -12.19 1.64
C ARG A 104 -16.77 -11.35 1.97
N VAL A 105 -15.62 -11.82 1.50
CA VAL A 105 -14.41 -11.00 1.43
C VAL A 105 -14.68 -9.82 0.49
N PRO A 106 -14.34 -8.56 0.87
CA PRO A 106 -14.50 -7.41 0.00
C PRO A 106 -13.70 -7.55 -1.31
N ARG A 107 -14.31 -7.16 -2.43
CA ARG A 107 -13.66 -7.10 -3.75
C ARG A 107 -13.13 -5.70 -4.02
N PHE A 108 -12.17 -5.60 -4.94
CA PHE A 108 -11.49 -4.35 -5.32
C PHE A 108 -12.41 -3.14 -5.66
N ARG A 109 -13.63 -3.38 -6.14
CA ARG A 109 -14.62 -2.33 -6.49
C ARG A 109 -15.75 -2.13 -5.46
N ASP A 110 -15.73 -2.85 -4.33
CA ASP A 110 -16.77 -2.78 -3.31
C ASP A 110 -16.65 -1.46 -2.51
N LYS A 111 -17.71 -0.65 -2.47
CA LYS A 111 -17.79 0.67 -1.82
C LYS A 111 -18.35 0.58 -0.40
N PHE A 112 -18.40 1.68 0.37
CA PHE A 112 -18.82 1.68 1.78
C PHE A 112 -20.15 0.97 2.07
N LEU A 113 -21.11 1.04 1.13
CA LEU A 113 -22.41 0.37 1.26
C LEU A 113 -22.38 -1.13 0.90
N ASP A 114 -21.35 -1.61 0.21
CA ASP A 114 -21.18 -3.04 -0.17
C ASP A 114 -20.59 -3.88 0.96
N TYR A 115 -19.86 -3.26 1.90
CA TYR A 115 -19.29 -3.91 3.10
C TYR A 115 -19.82 -3.34 4.43
N ARG A 116 -20.87 -2.50 4.38
CA ARG A 116 -21.67 -1.93 5.49
C ARG A 116 -21.89 -2.96 6.63
N PRO A 117 -21.88 -2.55 7.92
CA PRO A 117 -21.27 -3.28 9.04
C PRO A 117 -21.70 -4.75 9.15
N GLY A 118 -21.00 -5.58 8.39
CA GLY A 118 -20.89 -7.02 8.61
C GLY A 118 -19.57 -7.33 9.32
N PRO A 119 -19.32 -8.60 9.68
CA PRO A 119 -18.11 -9.00 10.38
C PRO A 119 -16.79 -8.68 9.64
N SER A 120 -16.82 -8.48 8.31
CA SER A 120 -15.68 -8.05 7.49
C SER A 120 -15.52 -6.52 7.33
N PHE A 121 -16.25 -5.70 8.11
CA PHE A 121 -16.10 -4.24 8.15
C PHE A 121 -15.01 -3.82 9.16
N VAL A 122 -14.14 -2.87 8.77
CA VAL A 122 -13.20 -2.19 9.67
C VAL A 122 -13.51 -0.70 9.71
N ASP A 123 -13.56 -0.13 10.92
CA ASP A 123 -14.07 1.21 11.17
C ASP A 123 -12.99 2.30 11.07
N LYS A 124 -12.88 2.90 9.88
CA LYS A 124 -12.00 4.07 9.65
C LYS A 124 -12.62 5.42 10.02
N THR A 125 -13.81 5.45 10.63
CA THR A 125 -14.54 6.72 10.83
C THR A 125 -13.94 7.64 11.90
N GLU A 126 -13.04 7.16 12.77
CA GLU A 126 -12.25 8.03 13.67
C GLU A 126 -11.40 9.06 12.88
N SER A 127 -10.94 8.72 11.66
CA SER A 127 -10.24 9.67 10.78
C SER A 127 -11.07 10.90 10.42
N LEU A 128 -12.40 10.84 10.53
CA LEU A 128 -13.30 11.94 10.21
C LEU A 128 -13.23 13.07 11.26
N PHE A 129 -12.90 12.77 12.52
CA PHE A 129 -12.79 13.80 13.58
C PHE A 129 -11.73 14.86 13.31
N GLN A 130 -10.74 14.55 12.46
CA GLN A 130 -9.62 15.43 12.14
C GLN A 130 -9.92 16.34 10.93
N LEU A 131 -11.10 16.20 10.31
CA LEU A 131 -11.52 16.98 9.15
C LEU A 131 -12.23 18.27 9.59
N PRO A 132 -11.75 19.47 9.21
CA PRO A 132 -12.40 20.73 9.53
C PRO A 132 -13.67 20.99 8.69
N ASP A 133 -14.43 22.03 9.06
CA ASP A 133 -15.68 22.43 8.38
C ASP A 133 -15.47 22.79 6.89
N GLN A 134 -14.29 23.29 6.50
CA GLN A 134 -13.87 23.47 5.09
C GLN A 134 -12.45 22.91 4.90
N PHE A 135 -12.20 22.20 3.80
CA PHE A 135 -10.86 21.64 3.49
C PHE A 135 -10.61 21.45 1.99
N ARG A 136 -9.32 21.41 1.62
CA ARG A 136 -8.84 21.06 0.27
C ARG A 136 -7.63 20.14 0.39
N TYR A 137 -7.83 18.85 0.16
CA TYR A 137 -6.86 17.80 0.48
C TYR A 137 -6.47 16.94 -0.72
N LEU A 138 -5.19 16.55 -0.76
CA LEU A 138 -4.60 15.58 -1.68
C LEU A 138 -4.05 14.38 -0.89
N LEU A 139 -4.69 13.22 -0.99
CA LEU A 139 -4.26 11.99 -0.32
C LEU A 139 -3.51 11.08 -1.30
N LEU A 140 -2.19 11.01 -1.13
CA LEU A 140 -1.32 10.06 -1.83
C LEU A 140 -1.08 8.81 -0.97
N ARG A 141 -1.37 7.64 -1.52
CA ARG A 141 -1.10 6.30 -0.95
C ARG A 141 -0.85 5.31 -2.10
N PRO A 142 -0.26 4.12 -1.88
CA PRO A 142 -0.05 3.11 -2.92
C PRO A 142 -1.29 2.72 -3.75
N PRO A 143 -1.12 2.01 -4.88
CA PRO A 143 -2.25 1.44 -5.63
C PRO A 143 -3.11 0.56 -4.73
N LYS A 144 -4.44 0.58 -4.93
CA LYS A 144 -5.40 -0.25 -4.16
C LYS A 144 -5.36 -0.10 -2.62
N PHE A 145 -4.69 0.92 -2.05
CA PHE A 145 -4.52 1.09 -0.60
C PHE A 145 -5.80 1.55 0.16
N GLY A 146 -6.99 1.36 -0.41
CA GLY A 146 -8.27 1.76 0.20
C GLY A 146 -8.76 3.18 -0.09
N LYS A 147 -8.05 3.96 -0.92
CA LYS A 147 -8.38 5.37 -1.27
C LYS A 147 -9.85 5.57 -1.67
N THR A 148 -10.34 4.81 -2.65
CA THR A 148 -11.73 4.80 -3.14
C THR A 148 -12.74 4.43 -2.05
N ALA A 149 -12.37 3.55 -1.13
CA ALA A 149 -13.22 3.13 -0.02
C ALA A 149 -13.37 4.26 1.01
N PHE A 150 -12.28 4.96 1.34
CA PHE A 150 -12.33 6.13 2.21
C PHE A 150 -13.08 7.32 1.59
N LEU A 151 -12.88 7.60 0.29
CA LEU A 151 -13.72 8.55 -0.45
C LEU A 151 -15.20 8.17 -0.39
N SER A 152 -15.53 6.88 -0.56
CA SER A 152 -16.91 6.42 -0.41
C SER A 152 -17.46 6.66 0.99
N THR A 153 -16.66 6.53 2.05
CA THR A 153 -17.08 6.87 3.43
C THR A 153 -17.36 8.37 3.57
N LEU A 154 -16.48 9.23 3.05
CA LEU A 154 -16.65 10.69 3.06
C LEU A 154 -17.93 11.11 2.33
N ILE A 155 -18.21 10.52 1.15
CA ILE A 155 -19.44 10.79 0.39
C ILE A 155 -20.66 10.44 1.23
N GLN A 156 -20.73 9.24 1.83
CA GLN A 156 -21.90 8.83 2.62
C GLN A 156 -22.09 9.64 3.92
N PHE A 157 -21.03 10.28 4.42
CA PHE A 157 -21.02 11.13 5.61
C PHE A 157 -21.46 12.58 5.32
N TYR A 158 -20.99 13.20 4.23
CA TYR A 158 -21.24 14.61 3.93
C TYR A 158 -22.50 14.89 3.09
N ASP A 159 -23.00 13.88 2.35
CA ASP A 159 -24.13 13.97 1.43
C ASP A 159 -25.47 14.27 2.14
N ILE A 160 -26.17 15.31 1.71
CA ILE A 160 -27.48 15.73 2.25
C ILE A 160 -28.52 14.59 2.21
N HIS A 161 -28.49 13.73 1.18
CA HIS A 161 -29.39 12.57 1.07
C HIS A 161 -29.10 11.47 2.10
N GLY A 162 -27.98 11.54 2.83
CA GLY A 162 -27.66 10.61 3.90
C GLY A 162 -28.34 10.91 5.24
N ALA A 163 -28.96 12.08 5.42
CA ALA A 163 -29.43 12.56 6.73
C ALA A 163 -30.38 11.60 7.46
N GLU A 164 -31.45 11.12 6.79
CA GLU A 164 -32.41 10.17 7.38
C GLU A 164 -31.78 8.81 7.73
N GLN A 165 -30.70 8.44 7.04
CA GLN A 165 -30.02 7.16 7.20
C GLN A 165 -28.74 7.27 8.05
N PHE A 166 -28.39 8.45 8.58
CA PHE A 166 -27.12 8.68 9.28
C PHE A 166 -26.93 7.71 10.46
N THR A 167 -27.95 7.57 11.32
CA THR A 167 -27.92 6.63 12.47
C THR A 167 -27.78 5.17 12.03
N GLU A 168 -28.35 4.80 10.88
CA GLU A 168 -28.26 3.44 10.31
C GLU A 168 -26.92 3.21 9.58
N ARG A 169 -26.19 4.26 9.18
CA ARG A 169 -24.89 4.20 8.50
C ARG A 169 -23.71 4.31 9.46
N PHE A 170 -23.83 5.16 10.47
CA PHE A 170 -22.73 5.58 11.35
C PHE A 170 -23.03 5.41 12.84
N GLY A 171 -24.27 5.16 13.25
CA GLY A 171 -24.68 5.20 14.68
C GLY A 171 -24.01 4.15 15.59
N ALA A 172 -23.42 3.10 15.03
CA ALA A 172 -22.63 2.09 15.74
C ALA A 172 -21.11 2.23 15.50
N LEU A 173 -20.68 3.26 14.77
CA LEU A 173 -19.29 3.52 14.38
C LEU A 173 -18.66 4.62 15.26
N ALA A 174 -17.34 4.65 15.31
CA ALA A 174 -16.54 5.56 16.13
C ALA A 174 -17.00 7.03 16.01
N VAL A 175 -17.27 7.51 14.79
CA VAL A 175 -17.71 8.90 14.54
C VAL A 175 -19.03 9.29 15.23
N ALA A 176 -19.93 8.33 15.51
CA ALA A 176 -21.15 8.57 16.30
C ALA A 176 -21.03 8.14 17.77
N ALA A 177 -20.11 7.23 18.09
CA ALA A 177 -19.84 6.78 19.45
C ALA A 177 -19.19 7.87 20.35
N ALA A 178 -18.86 9.04 19.78
CA ALA A 178 -18.27 10.21 20.45
C ALA A 178 -19.12 10.88 21.55
N THR A 179 -20.17 10.22 22.07
CA THR A 179 -21.12 10.80 23.05
C THR A 179 -20.62 10.77 24.51
N GLY A 180 -19.50 10.09 24.80
CA GLY A 180 -18.92 9.97 26.15
C GLY A 180 -17.82 10.99 26.50
N ALA A 181 -17.32 11.75 25.53
CA ALA A 181 -16.23 12.73 25.69
C ALA A 181 -16.46 13.93 24.76
N PRO A 182 -15.87 15.12 25.00
CA PRO A 182 -16.16 16.33 24.22
C PRO A 182 -15.46 16.37 22.85
N ARG A 183 -15.61 15.32 22.03
CA ARG A 183 -15.31 15.34 20.59
C ARG A 183 -16.57 15.80 19.85
N VAL A 184 -16.53 17.01 19.30
CA VAL A 184 -17.62 17.53 18.46
C VAL A 184 -17.68 16.72 17.17
N ILE A 185 -18.84 16.13 16.85
CA ILE A 185 -19.05 15.44 15.57
C ILE A 185 -18.94 16.48 14.45
N PRO A 186 -18.08 16.29 13.42
CA PRO A 186 -17.98 17.21 12.29
C PRO A 186 -19.33 17.34 11.57
N ARG A 187 -19.59 18.50 10.94
CA ARG A 187 -20.82 18.74 10.18
C ARG A 187 -21.04 17.66 9.12
N HIS A 188 -22.13 16.91 9.25
CA HIS A 188 -22.49 15.80 8.38
C HIS A 188 -23.80 16.08 7.64
N ASN A 189 -23.98 15.43 6.49
CA ASN A 189 -25.16 15.53 5.62
C ASN A 189 -25.62 16.97 5.29
N GLN A 190 -24.67 17.85 4.90
CA GLN A 190 -24.96 19.27 4.58
C GLN A 190 -24.72 19.62 3.10
N HIS A 191 -23.99 18.80 2.36
CA HIS A 191 -23.47 19.15 1.04
C HIS A 191 -24.10 18.30 -0.07
N LEU A 192 -24.08 18.82 -1.30
CA LEU A 192 -24.32 18.02 -2.50
C LEU A 192 -22.99 17.39 -2.91
N CYS A 193 -22.96 16.07 -3.11
CA CYS A 193 -21.71 15.33 -3.36
C CYS A 193 -21.50 15.09 -4.85
N LEU A 194 -20.51 15.79 -5.43
CA LEU A 194 -20.01 15.55 -6.79
C LEU A 194 -18.81 14.61 -6.73
N SER A 195 -18.91 13.47 -7.42
CA SER A 195 -17.84 12.47 -7.50
C SER A 195 -17.35 12.35 -8.93
N LEU A 196 -16.03 12.47 -9.13
CA LEU A 196 -15.35 12.30 -10.41
C LEU A 196 -14.29 11.18 -10.28
N THR A 197 -13.97 10.46 -11.35
CA THR A 197 -12.97 9.38 -11.32
C THR A 197 -12.24 9.26 -12.65
N LEU A 198 -10.91 9.42 -12.64
CA LEU A 198 -10.11 9.36 -13.86
C LEU A 198 -9.62 7.93 -14.16
N ALA A 199 -9.92 6.95 -13.29
CA ALA A 199 -9.44 5.57 -13.38
C ALA A 199 -9.91 4.81 -14.64
N ASP A 200 -11.17 4.98 -15.03
CA ASP A 200 -11.82 4.24 -16.12
C ASP A 200 -11.71 4.96 -17.50
N ILE A 201 -10.96 6.07 -17.59
CA ILE A 201 -10.79 6.86 -18.83
C ILE A 201 -9.74 6.20 -19.74
N TYR A 202 -10.01 6.20 -21.05
CA TYR A 202 -9.13 5.61 -22.06
C TYR A 202 -8.06 6.61 -22.53
N VAL A 203 -6.79 6.17 -22.49
CA VAL A 203 -5.58 7.03 -22.60
C VAL A 203 -4.64 6.66 -23.73
N HIS A 204 -4.94 5.60 -24.48
CA HIS A 204 -4.11 5.14 -25.61
C HIS A 204 -4.60 5.76 -26.92
N VAL A 205 -4.62 7.10 -26.93
CA VAL A 205 -5.20 7.95 -27.97
C VAL A 205 -4.38 9.25 -28.09
N ASP A 206 -4.63 10.05 -29.13
CA ASP A 206 -4.04 11.39 -29.23
C ASP A 206 -4.75 12.41 -28.32
N ILE A 207 -4.19 13.62 -28.25
CA ILE A 207 -4.69 14.67 -27.35
C ILE A 207 -6.08 15.19 -27.73
N GLU A 208 -6.48 15.11 -29.01
CA GLU A 208 -7.77 15.59 -29.50
C GLU A 208 -8.88 14.60 -29.10
N GLU A 209 -8.62 13.30 -29.28
CA GLU A 209 -9.51 12.23 -28.79
C GLU A 209 -9.54 12.16 -27.24
N LEU A 210 -8.42 12.38 -26.55
CA LEU A 210 -8.39 12.46 -25.08
C LEU A 210 -9.24 13.62 -24.54
N ALA A 211 -9.18 14.80 -25.18
CA ALA A 211 -10.02 15.93 -24.82
C ALA A 211 -11.51 15.63 -25.00
N SER A 212 -11.89 14.98 -26.11
CA SER A 212 -13.25 14.49 -26.36
C SER A 212 -13.71 13.48 -25.30
N ASN A 213 -12.84 12.56 -24.91
CA ASN A 213 -13.12 11.55 -23.87
C ASN A 213 -13.30 12.18 -22.48
N LEU A 214 -12.48 13.18 -22.10
CA LEU A 214 -12.63 13.92 -20.85
C LEU A 214 -13.93 14.74 -20.82
N ALA A 215 -14.22 15.49 -21.89
CA ALA A 215 -15.45 16.26 -21.99
C ALA A 215 -16.69 15.37 -21.88
N THR A 216 -16.69 14.22 -22.57
CA THR A 216 -17.77 13.22 -22.51
C THR A 216 -17.92 12.61 -21.11
N HIS A 217 -16.81 12.29 -20.43
CA HIS A 217 -16.83 11.75 -19.07
C HIS A 217 -17.38 12.76 -18.05
N PHE A 218 -16.85 13.99 -18.03
CA PHE A 218 -17.32 15.02 -17.09
C PHE A 218 -18.77 15.42 -17.37
N PHE A 219 -19.20 15.49 -18.63
CA PHE A 219 -20.61 15.69 -18.97
C PHE A 219 -21.51 14.61 -18.36
N ALA A 220 -21.11 13.34 -18.42
CA ALA A 220 -21.87 12.22 -17.86
C ALA A 220 -21.97 12.28 -16.33
N GLU A 221 -20.88 12.54 -15.62
CA GLU A 221 -20.90 12.64 -14.15
C GLU A 221 -21.68 13.88 -13.66
N LEU A 222 -21.55 15.02 -14.35
CA LEU A 222 -22.33 16.23 -14.05
C LEU A 222 -23.83 16.03 -14.31
N GLN A 223 -24.20 15.31 -15.39
CA GLN A 223 -25.59 14.89 -15.63
C GLN A 223 -26.13 13.98 -14.51
N VAL A 224 -25.34 13.01 -14.05
CA VAL A 224 -25.72 12.14 -12.91
C VAL A 224 -25.92 12.96 -11.63
N PHE A 225 -25.04 13.94 -11.37
CA PHE A 225 -25.16 14.88 -10.25
C PHE A 225 -26.44 15.73 -10.32
N LEU A 226 -26.76 16.31 -11.49
CA LEU A 226 -27.95 17.13 -11.68
C LEU A 226 -29.25 16.33 -11.56
N VAL A 227 -29.30 15.12 -12.13
CA VAL A 227 -30.45 14.21 -12.00
C VAL A 227 -30.63 13.77 -10.55
N ARG A 228 -29.53 13.59 -9.81
CA ARG A 228 -29.56 13.22 -8.39
C ARG A 228 -30.13 14.33 -7.51
N TYR A 229 -29.61 15.56 -7.62
CA TYR A 229 -29.94 16.67 -6.73
C TYR A 229 -30.99 17.64 -7.31
N ALA A 230 -31.83 17.16 -8.24
CA ALA A 230 -32.78 17.99 -8.97
C ALA A 230 -33.78 18.74 -8.07
N ALA A 231 -34.14 18.16 -6.92
CA ALA A 231 -35.07 18.77 -5.96
C ALA A 231 -34.42 19.93 -5.19
N GLU A 232 -33.20 19.73 -4.71
CA GLU A 232 -32.38 20.71 -4.00
C GLU A 232 -32.03 21.90 -4.92
N LEU A 233 -31.61 21.57 -6.15
CA LEU A 233 -31.28 22.52 -7.22
C LEU A 233 -32.51 23.17 -7.88
N LYS A 234 -33.73 22.74 -7.52
CA LYS A 234 -35.03 23.25 -8.03
C LYS A 234 -35.17 23.13 -9.56
N LEU A 235 -34.53 22.13 -10.16
CA LEU A 235 -34.50 21.89 -11.62
C LEU A 235 -35.75 21.16 -12.08
N SER A 236 -36.46 21.74 -13.06
CA SER A 236 -37.68 21.15 -13.64
C SER A 236 -37.39 20.07 -14.68
N ASP A 237 -36.28 20.19 -15.42
CA ASP A 237 -35.71 19.11 -16.24
C ASP A 237 -34.19 19.09 -16.09
N PRO A 238 -33.64 18.28 -15.17
CA PRO A 238 -32.20 18.18 -14.96
C PRO A 238 -31.46 17.51 -16.11
N ARG A 239 -32.14 16.77 -17.01
CA ARG A 239 -31.50 15.99 -18.08
C ARG A 239 -31.18 16.84 -19.30
N THR A 240 -32.08 17.77 -19.64
CA THR A 240 -31.84 18.70 -20.76
C THR A 240 -30.99 19.90 -20.36
N TYR A 241 -30.87 20.21 -19.06
CA TYR A 241 -30.17 21.40 -18.56
C TYR A 241 -28.80 21.67 -19.22
N LEU A 242 -27.91 20.67 -19.29
CA LEU A 242 -26.58 20.82 -19.89
C LEU A 242 -26.54 20.68 -21.43
N MET A 243 -27.67 20.44 -22.11
CA MET A 243 -27.71 20.27 -23.57
C MET A 243 -27.74 21.60 -24.34
N ASP A 244 -28.24 22.68 -23.74
CA ASP A 244 -28.47 23.95 -24.44
C ASP A 244 -27.17 24.72 -24.77
N GLU A 245 -26.15 24.60 -23.92
CA GLU A 245 -24.85 25.28 -24.01
C GLU A 245 -23.77 24.31 -23.50
N ALA A 246 -22.85 23.92 -24.38
CA ALA A 246 -21.93 22.79 -24.16
C ALA A 246 -20.52 23.18 -23.68
N ASP A 247 -20.12 24.45 -23.84
CA ASP A 247 -18.71 24.87 -23.71
C ASP A 247 -18.25 25.06 -22.25
N ASP A 248 -19.17 25.37 -21.32
CA ASP A 248 -18.89 25.44 -19.88
C ASP A 248 -19.95 24.69 -19.05
N VAL A 249 -19.85 23.36 -19.07
CA VAL A 249 -20.74 22.46 -18.32
C VAL A 249 -20.52 22.55 -16.80
N PHE A 250 -19.32 22.94 -16.34
CA PHE A 250 -19.00 23.04 -14.92
C PHE A 250 -19.54 24.34 -14.30
N GLY A 251 -19.29 25.48 -14.94
CA GLY A 251 -19.81 26.78 -14.51
C GLY A 251 -21.33 26.78 -14.35
N ARG A 252 -22.05 26.22 -15.33
CA ARG A 252 -23.52 26.07 -15.27
C ARG A 252 -23.99 25.20 -14.09
N VAL A 253 -23.22 24.17 -13.69
CA VAL A 253 -23.52 23.39 -12.48
C VAL A 253 -23.21 24.18 -11.20
N PHE A 254 -22.11 24.92 -11.14
CA PHE A 254 -21.77 25.74 -9.98
C PHE A 254 -22.75 26.91 -9.79
N ASP A 255 -23.23 27.53 -10.88
CA ASP A 255 -24.23 28.60 -10.84
C ASP A 255 -25.59 28.11 -10.31
N VAL A 256 -26.08 26.95 -10.72
CA VAL A 256 -27.35 26.43 -10.17
C VAL A 256 -27.19 26.00 -8.70
N VAL A 257 -26.04 25.45 -8.31
CA VAL A 257 -25.73 25.16 -6.90
C VAL A 257 -25.74 26.47 -6.09
N LYS A 258 -25.04 27.50 -6.56
CA LYS A 258 -25.00 28.84 -5.94
C LYS A 258 -26.40 29.46 -5.81
N ALA A 259 -27.19 29.42 -6.88
CA ALA A 259 -28.57 29.93 -6.90
C ALA A 259 -29.52 29.11 -6.01
N SER A 260 -29.24 27.83 -5.79
CA SER A 260 -30.02 26.99 -4.88
C SER A 260 -29.80 27.34 -3.41
N GLY A 261 -28.60 27.83 -3.06
CA GLY A 261 -28.16 28.11 -1.68
C GLY A 261 -27.43 26.94 -1.00
N HIS A 262 -27.09 25.89 -1.73
CA HIS A 262 -26.32 24.73 -1.24
C HIS A 262 -24.81 24.86 -1.54
N THR A 263 -24.00 24.03 -0.90
CA THR A 263 -22.54 23.93 -1.15
C THR A 263 -22.14 22.48 -1.47
N LEU A 264 -20.95 22.32 -2.03
CA LEU A 264 -20.44 21.06 -2.56
C LEU A 264 -19.39 20.41 -1.66
N PHE A 265 -19.48 19.08 -1.60
CA PHE A 265 -18.33 18.21 -1.41
C PHE A 265 -17.94 17.64 -2.78
N VAL A 266 -16.73 17.92 -3.23
CA VAL A 266 -16.17 17.38 -4.47
C VAL A 266 -15.11 16.34 -4.12
N SER A 267 -15.28 15.12 -4.64
CA SER A 267 -14.31 14.03 -4.53
C SER A 267 -13.79 13.60 -5.90
N ILE A 268 -12.47 13.54 -6.07
CA ILE A 268 -11.81 13.20 -7.34
C ILE A 268 -10.92 11.99 -7.10
N ASP A 269 -11.27 10.83 -7.65
CA ASP A 269 -10.48 9.60 -7.47
C ASP A 269 -9.54 9.31 -8.64
N ALA A 270 -8.39 8.73 -8.27
CA ALA A 270 -7.27 8.37 -9.15
C ALA A 270 -6.89 9.49 -10.13
N TYR A 271 -6.71 10.72 -9.64
CA TYR A 271 -6.43 11.89 -10.49
C TYR A 271 -5.20 11.69 -11.38
N ASP A 272 -4.24 10.88 -10.92
CA ASP A 272 -3.00 10.51 -11.57
C ASP A 272 -3.15 9.47 -12.68
N ALA A 273 -4.31 8.82 -12.81
CA ALA A 273 -4.51 7.66 -13.67
C ALA A 273 -4.23 7.88 -15.16
N LEU A 274 -4.28 9.12 -15.64
CA LEU A 274 -3.93 9.47 -17.03
C LEU A 274 -2.42 9.60 -17.26
N LEU A 275 -1.66 9.85 -16.19
CA LEU A 275 -0.23 10.16 -16.18
C LEU A 275 0.60 8.91 -15.79
N LEU A 276 0.01 7.92 -15.11
CA LEU A 276 0.68 6.67 -14.76
C LEU A 276 1.26 5.94 -16.00
N PRO A 277 2.55 5.51 -15.98
CA PRO A 277 3.10 4.65 -17.02
C PRO A 277 2.31 3.35 -17.17
N ARG A 278 1.75 3.09 -18.37
CA ARG A 278 0.99 1.87 -18.70
C ARG A 278 1.77 0.99 -19.69
N SER A 279 2.96 0.54 -19.30
CA SER A 279 3.92 -0.19 -20.13
C SER A 279 3.35 -1.49 -20.74
N PHE A 280 2.37 -2.12 -20.09
CA PHE A 280 1.71 -3.34 -20.57
C PHE A 280 1.03 -3.21 -21.94
N ALA A 281 0.59 -2.01 -22.34
CA ALA A 281 0.05 -1.77 -23.68
C ALA A 281 1.16 -1.69 -24.75
N PHE A 282 2.28 -1.04 -24.42
CA PHE A 282 3.39 -0.78 -25.34
C PHE A 282 4.08 -2.05 -25.84
N LEU A 283 4.25 -3.05 -24.97
CA LEU A 283 5.03 -4.26 -25.30
C LEU A 283 4.31 -5.25 -26.24
N HIS A 284 2.99 -5.12 -26.43
CA HIS A 284 2.20 -6.07 -27.24
C HIS A 284 1.66 -5.49 -28.56
N TYR A 285 1.60 -4.17 -28.71
CA TYR A 285 1.12 -3.52 -29.94
C TYR A 285 2.01 -2.34 -30.34
N PRO A 286 3.09 -2.58 -31.14
CA PRO A 286 3.86 -1.51 -31.76
C PRO A 286 3.10 -0.90 -32.95
N MET A 287 1.97 -0.25 -32.68
CA MET A 287 1.21 0.53 -33.67
C MET A 287 1.60 2.01 -33.65
N MET A 288 1.69 2.59 -34.84
CA MET A 288 1.99 4.00 -35.08
C MET A 288 0.80 4.91 -34.70
N GLN A 289 0.56 5.10 -33.40
CA GLN A 289 -0.41 6.06 -32.87
C GLN A 289 0.31 7.17 -32.10
N LYS A 290 -0.04 8.43 -32.41
CA LYS A 290 0.34 9.57 -31.57
C LYS A 290 -0.35 9.39 -30.22
N HIS A 291 0.41 9.42 -29.15
CA HIS A 291 -0.11 9.51 -27.80
C HIS A 291 0.06 10.96 -27.31
N ALA A 292 -0.84 11.42 -26.44
CA ALA A 292 -0.65 12.69 -25.72
C ALA A 292 0.61 12.62 -24.84
N GLY A 293 1.44 13.67 -24.84
CA GLY A 293 2.57 13.79 -23.91
C GLY A 293 2.10 14.20 -22.50
N GLN A 294 2.91 13.98 -21.46
CA GLN A 294 2.55 14.34 -20.08
C GLN A 294 2.07 15.80 -19.99
N ARG A 295 2.87 16.73 -20.53
CA ARG A 295 2.56 18.17 -20.53
C ARG A 295 1.25 18.50 -21.24
N ASP A 296 0.91 17.77 -22.30
CA ASP A 296 -0.36 17.96 -23.02
C ASP A 296 -1.54 17.51 -22.13
N ILE A 297 -1.40 16.37 -21.44
CA ILE A 297 -2.39 15.85 -20.48
C ILE A 297 -2.53 16.78 -19.27
N GLU A 298 -1.44 17.32 -18.75
CA GLU A 298 -1.45 18.28 -17.64
C GLU A 298 -2.12 19.60 -18.04
N HIS A 299 -1.78 20.18 -19.20
CA HIS A 299 -2.47 21.35 -19.72
C HIS A 299 -3.96 21.10 -19.98
N LEU A 300 -4.31 19.92 -20.48
CA LEU A 300 -5.70 19.52 -20.71
C LEU A 300 -6.49 19.36 -19.39
N LEU A 301 -5.87 18.80 -18.35
CA LEU A 301 -6.46 18.72 -17.01
C LEU A 301 -6.58 20.09 -16.34
N ASP A 302 -5.57 20.96 -16.48
CA ASP A 302 -5.63 22.35 -16.03
C ASP A 302 -6.80 23.10 -16.70
N SER A 303 -7.09 22.86 -17.99
CA SER A 303 -8.23 23.48 -18.69
C SER A 303 -9.59 22.84 -18.42
N CYS A 304 -9.69 21.51 -18.39
CA CYS A 304 -10.97 20.79 -18.36
C CYS A 304 -11.44 20.40 -16.95
N LEU A 305 -10.57 20.44 -15.94
CA LEU A 305 -10.88 20.02 -14.57
C LEU A 305 -10.47 21.08 -13.53
N TRP A 306 -9.19 21.43 -13.46
CA TRP A 306 -8.69 22.25 -12.35
C TRP A 306 -9.09 23.72 -12.45
N GLY A 307 -9.05 24.32 -13.64
CA GLY A 307 -9.56 25.67 -13.92
C GLY A 307 -11.04 25.84 -13.55
N PRO A 308 -11.95 24.96 -14.02
CA PRO A 308 -13.34 24.97 -13.60
C PRO A 308 -13.54 24.82 -12.09
N LEU A 309 -12.82 23.92 -11.42
CA LEU A 309 -12.89 23.76 -9.95
C LEU A 309 -12.34 24.97 -9.17
N LEU A 310 -11.45 25.75 -9.78
CA LEU A 310 -10.97 27.02 -9.23
C LEU A 310 -12.01 28.13 -9.40
N ALA A 311 -12.70 28.18 -10.54
CA ALA A 311 -13.82 29.11 -10.78
C ALA A 311 -15.00 28.82 -9.83
N GLY A 312 -15.40 27.56 -9.68
CA GLY A 312 -16.44 27.10 -8.74
C GLY A 312 -16.04 27.14 -7.27
N SER A 313 -14.89 27.72 -6.91
CA SER A 313 -14.32 27.63 -5.56
C SER A 313 -15.22 28.18 -4.45
N GLU A 314 -16.09 29.16 -4.76
CA GLU A 314 -17.04 29.77 -3.82
C GLU A 314 -18.19 28.84 -3.36
N VAL A 315 -18.52 27.79 -4.12
CA VAL A 315 -19.51 26.77 -3.71
C VAL A 315 -18.86 25.48 -3.19
N ILE A 316 -17.54 25.30 -3.35
CA ILE A 316 -16.81 24.09 -2.94
C ILE A 316 -16.21 24.29 -1.54
N ASP A 317 -17.00 23.97 -0.51
CA ASP A 317 -16.55 23.94 0.90
C ASP A 317 -15.48 22.86 1.14
N LYS A 318 -15.63 21.72 0.46
CA LYS A 318 -14.80 20.53 0.67
C LYS A 318 -14.34 19.96 -0.66
N LEU A 319 -13.03 19.81 -0.83
CA LEU A 319 -12.39 19.14 -1.98
C LEU A 319 -11.46 18.04 -1.47
N PHE A 320 -11.64 16.80 -1.94
CA PHE A 320 -10.75 15.68 -1.60
C PHE A 320 -10.30 14.96 -2.88
N VAL A 321 -9.02 15.02 -3.16
CA VAL A 321 -8.37 14.39 -4.31
C VAL A 321 -7.59 13.17 -3.83
N THR A 322 -7.79 12.01 -4.45
CA THR A 322 -6.97 10.81 -4.19
C THR A 322 -6.15 10.44 -5.40
N GLY A 323 -4.92 10.03 -5.14
CA GLY A 323 -4.01 9.51 -6.16
C GLY A 323 -2.93 8.63 -5.58
N THR A 324 -2.01 8.20 -6.43
CA THR A 324 -0.84 7.40 -6.07
C THR A 324 0.40 8.29 -6.10
N LEU A 325 0.70 8.85 -7.26
CA LEU A 325 1.91 9.65 -7.50
C LEU A 325 1.62 11.16 -7.38
N SER A 326 2.69 11.97 -7.27
CA SER A 326 2.65 13.43 -7.24
C SER A 326 3.11 14.02 -8.57
N PHE A 327 2.52 15.14 -8.99
CA PHE A 327 2.92 15.92 -10.18
C PHE A 327 2.90 17.42 -9.89
N GLN A 328 3.77 18.20 -10.56
CA GLN A 328 3.92 19.65 -10.34
C GLN A 328 2.87 20.49 -11.10
N SER A 329 1.58 20.13 -11.04
CA SER A 329 0.53 21.01 -11.56
C SER A 329 0.49 22.33 -10.77
N SER A 330 0.58 23.44 -11.49
CA SER A 330 0.42 24.78 -10.91
C SER A 330 -0.96 24.97 -10.26
N ALA A 331 -1.97 24.24 -10.74
CA ALA A 331 -3.33 24.34 -10.25
C ALA A 331 -3.50 23.76 -8.83
N PHE A 332 -2.64 22.84 -8.38
CA PHE A 332 -2.68 22.34 -6.99
C PHE A 332 -2.42 23.46 -5.98
N LYS A 333 -1.47 24.34 -6.29
CA LYS A 333 -1.17 25.53 -5.49
C LYS A 333 -2.31 26.54 -5.52
N ASN A 334 -2.93 26.74 -6.69
CA ASN A 334 -4.06 27.67 -6.87
C ASN A 334 -5.35 27.17 -6.20
N LEU A 335 -5.58 25.86 -6.17
CA LEU A 335 -6.67 25.20 -5.44
C LEU A 335 -6.39 25.04 -3.94
N HIS A 336 -5.20 25.44 -3.47
CA HIS A 336 -4.74 25.30 -2.09
C HIS A 336 -4.85 23.85 -1.55
N LEU A 337 -4.53 22.86 -2.40
CA LEU A 337 -4.46 21.47 -1.97
C LEU A 337 -3.32 21.27 -0.97
N SER A 338 -3.57 20.46 0.04
CA SER A 338 -2.63 20.14 1.12
C SER A 338 -2.66 18.64 1.42
N VAL A 339 -1.56 18.08 1.94
CA VAL A 339 -1.53 16.68 2.39
C VAL A 339 -2.29 16.58 3.71
N PRO A 340 -3.37 15.76 3.82
CA PRO A 340 -4.12 15.62 5.06
C PRO A 340 -3.33 14.80 6.08
N ASN A 341 -3.35 15.21 7.35
CA ASN A 341 -2.71 14.49 8.45
C ASN A 341 -3.50 13.24 8.87
N LEU A 342 -3.70 12.30 7.94
CA LEU A 342 -4.54 11.12 8.11
C LEU A 342 -3.71 9.84 7.83
N PRO A 343 -2.77 9.47 8.72
CA PRO A 343 -1.96 8.25 8.53
C PRO A 343 -2.86 7.01 8.39
N LEU A 344 -3.82 6.83 9.31
CA LEU A 344 -4.61 5.60 9.47
C LEU A 344 -5.93 5.54 8.69
N CYS A 345 -6.26 6.52 7.84
CA CYS A 345 -7.53 6.53 7.10
C CYS A 345 -7.61 5.47 5.98
N CYS A 346 -6.47 4.86 5.66
CA CYS A 346 -6.26 3.89 4.60
C CYS A 346 -5.18 2.89 5.09
N GLY A 347 -5.24 1.64 4.65
CA GLY A 347 -4.47 0.55 5.29
C GLY A 347 -5.16 -0.05 6.51
N PHE A 348 -4.62 -1.15 7.03
CA PHE A 348 -5.07 -1.80 8.28
C PHE A 348 -3.94 -1.73 9.33
N THR A 349 -4.20 -1.33 10.57
CA THR A 349 -3.25 -1.61 11.67
C THR A 349 -3.14 -3.11 11.90
N GLU A 350 -2.13 -3.57 12.64
CA GLU A 350 -2.03 -5.00 12.97
C GLU A 350 -3.29 -5.52 13.70
N GLN A 351 -3.85 -4.72 14.61
CA GLN A 351 -5.05 -5.08 15.37
C GLN A 351 -6.28 -5.19 14.46
N GLU A 352 -6.49 -4.21 13.56
CA GLU A 352 -7.57 -4.25 12.56
C GLU A 352 -7.39 -5.44 11.61
N ALA A 353 -6.17 -5.73 11.18
CA ALA A 353 -5.86 -6.84 10.28
C ALA A 353 -6.11 -8.21 10.94
N LEU A 354 -5.73 -8.38 12.21
CA LEU A 354 -6.03 -9.57 13.00
C LEU A 354 -7.53 -9.72 13.27
N GLN A 355 -8.25 -8.62 13.56
CA GLN A 355 -9.70 -8.64 13.73
C GLN A 355 -10.41 -9.05 12.42
N PHE A 356 -10.04 -8.43 11.30
CA PHE A 356 -10.56 -8.75 9.97
C PHE A 356 -10.24 -10.21 9.58
N ALA A 357 -9.02 -10.69 9.86
CA ALA A 357 -8.63 -12.07 9.60
C ALA A 357 -9.42 -13.07 10.46
N ARG A 358 -9.56 -12.84 11.77
CA ARG A 358 -10.38 -13.66 12.68
C ARG A 358 -11.88 -13.62 12.36
N SER A 359 -12.35 -12.62 11.61
CA SER A 359 -13.74 -12.61 11.12
C SER A 359 -13.99 -13.65 10.02
N ILE A 360 -13.00 -13.89 9.15
CA ILE A 360 -13.11 -14.73 7.94
C ILE A 360 -12.48 -16.12 8.13
N LEU A 361 -11.50 -16.26 9.03
CA LEU A 361 -10.72 -17.47 9.29
C LEU A 361 -10.86 -17.91 10.76
N ASP A 362 -10.77 -19.21 11.02
CA ASP A 362 -10.77 -19.77 12.38
C ASP A 362 -9.67 -19.12 13.24
N GLU A 363 -9.98 -18.79 14.51
CA GLU A 363 -9.18 -17.91 15.37
C GLU A 363 -7.68 -18.23 15.44
N THR A 364 -7.30 -19.52 15.37
CA THR A 364 -5.90 -19.96 15.47
C THR A 364 -5.13 -19.92 14.13
N THR A 365 -5.74 -19.41 13.05
CA THR A 365 -5.16 -19.37 11.70
C THR A 365 -4.42 -18.06 11.40
N PRO A 366 -4.97 -16.86 11.69
CA PRO A 366 -4.31 -15.58 11.43
C PRO A 366 -2.90 -15.47 12.06
N GLU A 367 -2.76 -15.91 13.30
CA GLU A 367 -1.50 -15.88 14.06
C GLU A 367 -0.42 -16.78 13.48
N LYS A 368 -0.79 -17.82 12.72
CA LYS A 368 0.13 -18.74 12.02
C LYS A 368 0.39 -18.32 10.57
N ALA A 369 -0.32 -17.31 10.06
CA ALA A 369 -0.33 -16.94 8.64
C ALA A 369 0.77 -15.94 8.23
N ASN A 370 1.55 -15.40 9.19
CA ASN A 370 2.56 -14.37 8.99
C ASN A 370 2.05 -13.16 8.18
N ILE A 371 0.88 -12.64 8.58
CA ILE A 371 0.14 -11.58 7.87
C ILE A 371 1.05 -10.36 7.62
N HIS A 372 1.74 -9.88 8.65
CA HIS A 372 2.71 -8.77 8.63
C HIS A 372 3.67 -8.85 7.41
N ARG A 373 4.45 -9.93 7.28
CA ARG A 373 5.49 -10.10 6.22
C ARG A 373 4.96 -10.06 4.77
N SER A 374 3.72 -10.51 4.57
CA SER A 374 3.08 -10.62 3.24
C SER A 374 2.18 -9.43 2.88
N CYS A 375 1.92 -8.55 3.85
CA CYS A 375 1.12 -7.34 3.67
C CYS A 375 1.95 -6.06 3.73
N GLY A 376 3.14 -6.09 4.32
CA GLY A 376 4.11 -4.99 4.38
C GLY A 376 3.72 -3.87 5.33
N ASP A 377 4.70 -3.18 5.91
CA ASP A 377 4.48 -2.30 7.07
C ASP A 377 4.67 -0.84 6.65
N TYR A 378 3.61 -0.25 6.08
CA TYR A 378 3.66 1.08 5.48
C TYR A 378 3.49 2.16 6.53
N ILE A 379 4.52 2.98 6.71
CA ILE A 379 4.51 4.15 7.58
C ILE A 379 4.25 5.39 6.72
N PHE A 380 3.24 6.15 7.09
CA PHE A 380 2.89 7.43 6.50
C PHE A 380 3.08 8.52 7.58
N PRO A 381 4.14 9.34 7.51
CA PRO A 381 4.49 10.23 8.60
C PRO A 381 3.37 11.21 8.97
N SER A 382 3.11 11.37 10.26
CA SER A 382 2.29 12.45 10.78
C SER A 382 3.08 13.76 10.73
N HIS A 383 2.42 14.80 10.21
CA HIS A 383 2.82 16.20 10.28
C HIS A 383 2.43 16.87 11.61
N ALA A 384 1.73 16.17 12.51
CA ALA A 384 1.49 16.65 13.86
C ALA A 384 2.78 16.59 14.70
N ALA A 385 3.07 17.67 15.44
CA ALA A 385 4.22 17.71 16.34
C ALA A 385 3.94 16.92 17.63
N GLY A 386 4.89 16.04 18.02
CA GLY A 386 4.87 15.36 19.32
C GLY A 386 4.41 13.89 19.32
N THR A 387 4.22 13.25 18.16
CA THR A 387 4.17 11.78 18.05
C THR A 387 5.50 11.26 17.53
N ASP A 388 6.29 10.65 18.43
CA ASP A 388 7.66 10.20 18.12
C ASP A 388 7.71 9.02 17.13
N PHE A 389 6.64 8.22 17.08
CA PHE A 389 6.49 7.08 16.17
C PHE A 389 5.08 7.08 15.56
N ASP A 390 5.00 6.87 14.25
CA ASP A 390 3.75 6.75 13.49
C ASP A 390 3.43 5.25 13.31
N GLU A 391 2.19 4.83 13.61
CA GLU A 391 1.80 3.41 13.59
C GLU A 391 1.80 2.84 12.14
N PRO A 392 2.47 1.70 11.89
CA PRO A 392 2.53 1.09 10.57
C PRO A 392 1.19 0.47 10.17
N VAL A 393 0.84 0.57 8.88
CA VAL A 393 -0.38 -0.03 8.31
C VAL A 393 -0.09 -1.00 7.18
N LEU A 394 -0.79 -2.12 7.21
CA LEU A 394 -0.72 -3.24 6.28
C LEU A 394 -1.53 -2.97 5.00
N HIS A 395 -1.03 -3.45 3.85
CA HIS A 395 -1.63 -3.20 2.55
C HIS A 395 -3.00 -3.92 2.36
N PRO A 396 -4.13 -3.20 2.19
CA PRO A 396 -5.48 -3.76 2.17
C PRO A 396 -5.68 -4.92 1.19
N GLN A 397 -5.26 -4.76 -0.06
CA GLN A 397 -5.46 -5.79 -1.08
C GLN A 397 -4.58 -7.03 -0.85
N ARG A 398 -3.42 -6.89 -0.19
CA ARG A 398 -2.53 -8.02 0.15
C ARG A 398 -3.15 -8.84 1.26
N LEU A 399 -3.62 -8.17 2.33
CA LEU A 399 -4.38 -8.79 3.43
C LEU A 399 -5.59 -9.56 2.90
N ILE A 400 -6.38 -8.93 2.02
CA ILE A 400 -7.53 -9.53 1.35
C ILE A 400 -7.16 -10.73 0.47
N SER A 401 -6.09 -10.65 -0.33
CA SER A 401 -5.59 -11.79 -1.13
C SER A 401 -5.17 -12.93 -0.22
N ARG A 402 -4.32 -12.65 0.78
CA ARG A 402 -3.74 -13.62 1.71
C ARG A 402 -4.82 -14.39 2.48
N ILE A 403 -5.82 -13.69 3.01
CA ILE A 403 -6.97 -14.31 3.68
C ILE A 403 -7.80 -15.16 2.71
N SER A 404 -8.00 -14.69 1.47
CA SER A 404 -8.71 -15.45 0.44
C SER A 404 -7.94 -16.71 0.01
N GLU A 405 -6.62 -16.65 -0.09
CA GLU A 405 -5.75 -17.79 -0.40
C GLU A 405 -5.86 -18.88 0.67
N ILE A 406 -5.79 -18.48 1.94
CA ILE A 406 -5.90 -19.37 3.10
C ILE A 406 -7.32 -19.97 3.16
N SER A 407 -8.36 -19.15 2.98
CA SER A 407 -9.76 -19.59 3.01
C SER A 407 -10.15 -20.54 1.86
N SER A 408 -9.56 -20.35 0.67
CA SER A 408 -9.89 -21.14 -0.54
C SER A 408 -8.92 -22.28 -0.86
N GLY A 409 -7.73 -22.30 -0.23
CA GLY A 409 -6.66 -23.24 -0.53
C GLY A 409 -6.04 -23.08 -1.92
N ARG A 410 -6.13 -21.88 -2.53
CA ARG A 410 -5.63 -21.60 -3.89
C ARG A 410 -4.98 -20.21 -3.98
N PRO A 411 -3.92 -20.03 -4.79
CA PRO A 411 -3.40 -18.70 -5.11
C PRO A 411 -4.45 -17.86 -5.88
N GLN A 412 -4.35 -16.53 -5.80
CA GLN A 412 -5.13 -15.63 -6.67
C GLN A 412 -4.28 -15.13 -7.84
N ASP A 413 -4.65 -15.53 -9.06
CA ASP A 413 -3.92 -15.21 -10.30
C ASP A 413 -4.06 -13.73 -10.77
N ASN A 414 -4.52 -12.80 -9.92
CA ASN A 414 -5.01 -11.47 -10.33
C ASN A 414 -4.61 -10.31 -9.39
N ASP A 415 -3.54 -10.43 -8.59
CA ASP A 415 -3.12 -9.33 -7.71
C ASP A 415 -2.26 -8.25 -8.39
N TYR A 416 -2.91 -7.39 -9.18
CA TYR A 416 -2.33 -6.17 -9.76
C TYR A 416 -1.90 -5.08 -8.75
N SER A 417 -1.65 -5.38 -7.46
CA SER A 417 -1.32 -4.34 -6.44
C SER A 417 -0.01 -3.62 -6.77
N PHE A 418 0.99 -4.37 -7.24
CA PHE A 418 2.31 -3.86 -7.58
C PHE A 418 2.51 -3.63 -9.10
N GLN A 419 1.43 -3.51 -9.88
CA GLN A 419 1.54 -3.33 -11.34
C GLN A 419 2.31 -2.04 -11.68
N LEU A 420 1.90 -0.91 -11.12
CA LEU A 420 2.58 0.37 -11.27
C LEU A 420 4.05 0.32 -10.83
N LEU A 421 4.35 -0.43 -9.77
CA LEU A 421 5.72 -0.62 -9.32
C LEU A 421 6.54 -1.39 -10.36
N SER A 422 6.02 -2.49 -10.89
CA SER A 422 6.68 -3.23 -11.98
C SER A 422 6.93 -2.34 -13.21
N ASP A 423 5.95 -1.51 -13.58
CA ASP A 423 6.08 -0.58 -14.71
C ASP A 423 7.12 0.52 -14.44
N LEU A 424 7.23 1.04 -13.21
CA LEU A 424 8.26 2.01 -12.82
C LEU A 424 9.66 1.38 -12.73
N LEU A 425 9.79 0.16 -12.20
CA LEU A 425 11.08 -0.56 -12.13
C LEU A 425 11.63 -0.91 -13.52
N GLN A 426 10.77 -1.06 -14.54
CA GLN A 426 11.18 -1.20 -15.94
C GLN A 426 11.79 0.08 -16.54
N LEU A 427 11.46 1.26 -16.00
CA LEU A 427 11.95 2.56 -16.47
C LEU A 427 13.27 3.01 -15.82
N LEU A 428 13.79 2.26 -14.84
CA LEU A 428 15.03 2.64 -14.13
C LEU A 428 16.28 2.46 -15.01
N PRO A 429 17.12 3.50 -15.19
CA PRO A 429 18.43 3.33 -15.78
C PRO A 429 19.40 2.68 -14.79
N ALA A 430 20.53 2.16 -15.29
CA ALA A 430 21.58 1.61 -14.43
C ALA A 430 22.16 2.67 -13.47
N GLU A 431 22.40 3.87 -14.00
CA GLU A 431 23.00 5.04 -13.35
C GLU A 431 22.31 6.33 -13.84
N SER A 432 22.43 7.43 -13.09
CA SER A 432 21.90 8.75 -13.44
C SER A 432 22.66 9.84 -12.66
N ASP A 433 22.97 10.95 -13.33
CA ASP A 433 23.55 12.16 -12.70
C ASP A 433 22.49 13.01 -11.96
N VAL A 434 21.21 12.67 -12.07
CA VAL A 434 20.10 13.45 -11.49
C VAL A 434 19.99 13.17 -9.97
N PRO A 435 20.12 14.18 -9.10
CA PRO A 435 20.00 13.99 -7.65
C PRO A 435 18.65 13.38 -7.24
N ASN A 436 18.66 12.46 -6.27
CA ASN A 436 17.50 11.69 -5.79
C ASN A 436 16.79 10.81 -6.86
N ALA A 437 17.32 10.66 -8.07
CA ALA A 437 16.82 9.68 -9.02
C ALA A 437 17.10 8.25 -8.52
N ALA A 438 16.10 7.37 -8.65
CA ALA A 438 16.25 5.95 -8.44
C ALA A 438 16.92 5.32 -9.66
N THR A 439 17.83 4.38 -9.43
CA THR A 439 18.62 3.69 -10.45
C THR A 439 18.79 2.22 -10.05
N LEU A 440 19.19 1.35 -10.98
CA LEU A 440 19.47 -0.06 -10.62
C LEU A 440 20.64 -0.17 -9.63
N ASN A 441 21.65 0.70 -9.74
CA ASN A 441 22.70 0.83 -8.72
C ASN A 441 22.13 1.27 -7.35
N GLY A 442 21.25 2.27 -7.34
CA GLY A 442 20.59 2.73 -6.12
C GLY A 442 19.72 1.64 -5.46
N LEU A 443 19.13 0.73 -6.24
CA LEU A 443 18.43 -0.44 -5.70
C LEU A 443 19.40 -1.46 -5.08
N ILE A 444 20.52 -1.74 -5.73
CA ILE A 444 21.58 -2.61 -5.19
C ILE A 444 22.14 -2.02 -3.87
N GLU A 445 22.32 -0.71 -3.81
CA GLU A 445 22.71 0.04 -2.61
C GLU A 445 21.64 -0.03 -1.50
N LEU A 446 20.36 0.20 -1.84
CA LEU A 446 19.23 0.07 -0.92
C LEU A 446 19.16 -1.34 -0.29
N LEU A 447 19.42 -2.40 -1.08
CA LEU A 447 19.42 -3.75 -0.53
C LEU A 447 20.65 -4.01 0.34
N THR A 448 21.84 -3.56 -0.07
CA THR A 448 23.10 -3.79 0.67
C THR A 448 23.23 -2.98 1.95
N THR A 449 22.64 -1.78 2.02
CA THR A 449 22.60 -0.91 3.22
C THR A 449 21.31 -1.04 4.04
N GLY A 450 20.34 -1.82 3.56
CA GLY A 450 19.01 -2.04 4.14
C GLY A 450 18.03 -0.86 4.03
N ALA A 451 18.49 0.37 3.84
CA ALA A 451 17.66 1.56 3.65
C ALA A 451 18.39 2.68 2.90
N VAL A 452 17.67 3.39 2.04
CA VAL A 452 18.16 4.59 1.34
C VAL A 452 17.76 5.86 2.10
N GLU A 453 18.62 6.88 2.10
CA GLU A 453 18.26 8.22 2.56
C GLU A 453 17.69 9.06 1.41
N VAL A 454 16.68 9.88 1.70
CA VAL A 454 16.11 10.81 0.72
C VAL A 454 16.10 12.23 1.28
N ASP A 455 16.86 13.11 0.66
CA ASP A 455 16.93 14.53 1.04
C ASP A 455 15.77 15.32 0.43
N GLY A 456 14.82 15.73 1.26
CA GLY A 456 13.68 16.59 0.88
C GLY A 456 12.31 15.91 0.98
N PRO A 457 11.22 16.64 0.64
CA PRO A 457 9.86 16.09 0.70
C PRO A 457 9.64 15.03 -0.39
N LEU A 458 9.03 13.90 -0.02
CA LEU A 458 8.66 12.83 -0.96
C LEU A 458 7.53 13.24 -1.93
N ASP A 459 6.93 14.42 -1.77
CA ASP A 459 6.01 15.01 -2.76
C ASP A 459 6.69 15.36 -4.10
N ALA A 460 8.01 15.15 -4.22
CA ALA A 460 8.81 15.30 -5.42
C ALA A 460 8.19 14.57 -6.62
N ALA A 461 7.69 15.36 -7.57
CA ALA A 461 6.97 14.93 -8.74
C ALA A 461 7.78 14.06 -9.69
N ILE A 462 7.07 13.27 -10.50
CA ILE A 462 7.67 12.53 -11.61
C ILE A 462 7.63 13.39 -12.87
N ASP A 463 8.80 13.60 -13.48
CA ASP A 463 8.93 14.18 -14.80
C ASP A 463 8.80 13.04 -15.85
N LEU A 464 7.56 12.76 -16.24
CA LEU A 464 7.18 11.73 -17.21
C LEU A 464 7.45 12.16 -18.67
N ASP A 465 8.10 13.31 -18.91
CA ASP A 465 8.89 13.52 -20.12
C ASP A 465 9.97 12.42 -20.30
N GLY A 466 10.22 11.61 -19.26
CA GLY A 466 10.75 10.26 -19.40
C GLY A 466 12.23 10.10 -19.08
N SER A 467 12.80 11.07 -18.34
CA SER A 467 14.25 11.14 -18.09
C SER A 467 14.71 10.51 -16.78
N SER A 468 13.87 10.47 -15.74
CA SER A 468 14.21 9.85 -14.43
C SER A 468 12.98 9.52 -13.60
N VAL A 469 13.03 8.37 -12.91
CA VAL A 469 12.12 8.01 -11.81
C VAL A 469 12.82 8.38 -10.49
N PHE A 470 12.11 8.96 -9.54
CA PHE A 470 12.67 9.38 -8.24
C PHE A 470 12.33 8.39 -7.12
N TRP A 471 13.09 8.42 -6.02
CA TRP A 471 12.78 7.61 -4.83
C TRP A 471 11.38 7.86 -4.25
N SER A 472 10.86 9.09 -4.39
CA SER A 472 9.46 9.45 -4.12
C SER A 472 8.46 8.57 -4.88
N ALA A 473 8.69 8.35 -6.18
CA ALA A 473 7.82 7.55 -7.02
C ALA A 473 7.75 6.09 -6.55
N LEU A 474 8.89 5.53 -6.13
CA LEU A 474 8.96 4.16 -5.60
C LEU A 474 8.28 4.04 -4.23
N TYR A 475 8.43 5.02 -3.34
CA TYR A 475 7.64 5.12 -2.10
C TYR A 475 6.13 5.16 -2.40
N HIS A 476 5.72 6.11 -3.23
CA HIS A 476 4.31 6.32 -3.57
C HIS A 476 3.67 5.16 -4.34
N ALA A 477 4.44 4.42 -5.14
CA ALA A 477 3.99 3.18 -5.80
C ALA A 477 3.94 1.96 -4.86
N GLY A 478 4.44 2.08 -3.62
CA GLY A 478 4.39 1.04 -2.60
C GLY A 478 5.62 0.13 -2.51
N ALA A 479 6.78 0.51 -3.06
CA ALA A 479 8.03 -0.24 -2.84
C ALA A 479 8.66 0.06 -1.48
N LEU A 480 8.53 1.30 -1.01
CA LEU A 480 9.26 1.78 0.16
C LEU A 480 8.32 2.17 1.29
N THR A 481 8.85 2.07 2.50
CA THR A 481 8.24 2.54 3.75
C THR A 481 9.30 3.26 4.57
N TYR A 482 8.92 4.14 5.49
CA TYR A 482 9.90 4.76 6.40
C TYR A 482 10.50 3.74 7.36
N ASP A 483 11.73 4.00 7.79
CA ASP A 483 12.38 3.25 8.85
C ASP A 483 11.82 3.64 10.23
N HIS A 484 11.83 2.72 11.19
CA HIS A 484 11.22 2.93 12.51
C HIS A 484 12.03 3.94 13.32
N GLY A 485 11.46 5.13 13.56
CA GLY A 485 12.11 6.23 14.28
C GLY A 485 12.89 7.21 13.41
N SER A 486 12.78 7.14 12.08
CA SER A 486 13.44 8.08 11.15
C SER A 486 12.44 8.65 10.14
N LYS A 487 12.50 9.97 9.94
CA LYS A 487 11.66 10.69 8.95
C LYS A 487 12.42 11.05 7.66
N SER A 488 13.57 10.40 7.40
CA SER A 488 14.39 10.62 6.18
C SER A 488 15.02 9.36 5.57
N THR A 489 14.90 8.19 6.21
CA THR A 489 15.37 6.90 5.66
C THR A 489 14.20 6.02 5.24
N LEU A 490 14.30 5.41 4.06
CA LEU A 490 13.31 4.52 3.46
C LEU A 490 13.86 3.10 3.32
N ARG A 491 13.11 2.10 3.81
CA ARG A 491 13.40 0.66 3.68
C ARG A 491 12.40 -0.02 2.74
N VAL A 492 12.72 -1.22 2.28
CA VAL A 492 11.82 -2.05 1.44
C VAL A 492 10.55 -2.43 2.23
N ALA A 493 9.38 -2.31 1.60
CA ALA A 493 8.09 -2.41 2.29
C ALA A 493 7.56 -3.84 2.52
N SER A 494 7.82 -4.81 1.64
CA SER A 494 7.38 -6.22 1.82
C SER A 494 8.25 -7.24 1.09
N SER A 495 8.03 -8.53 1.39
CA SER A 495 8.74 -9.66 0.77
C SER A 495 8.51 -9.79 -0.74
N GLU A 496 7.34 -9.36 -1.21
CA GLU A 496 6.89 -9.42 -2.60
C GLU A 496 7.43 -8.25 -3.42
N VAL A 497 7.47 -7.05 -2.82
CA VAL A 497 8.20 -5.90 -3.36
C VAL A 497 9.67 -6.28 -3.58
N LEU A 498 10.30 -6.92 -2.60
CA LEU A 498 11.70 -7.33 -2.70
C LEU A 498 11.91 -8.31 -3.87
N SER A 499 10.99 -9.25 -4.09
CA SER A 499 11.02 -10.14 -5.27
C SER A 499 10.91 -9.38 -6.61
N LEU A 500 10.20 -8.25 -6.66
CA LEU A 500 10.13 -7.38 -7.85
C LEU A 500 11.37 -6.50 -8.04
N ILE A 501 12.04 -6.13 -6.95
CA ILE A 501 13.34 -5.42 -7.01
C ILE A 501 14.41 -6.39 -7.54
N HIS A 502 14.55 -7.58 -6.96
CA HIS A 502 15.50 -8.61 -7.41
C HIS A 502 15.32 -8.94 -8.89
N SER A 503 14.09 -9.21 -9.35
CA SER A 503 13.82 -9.52 -10.78
C SER A 503 14.11 -8.38 -11.77
N ARG A 504 14.55 -7.21 -11.28
CA ARG A 504 14.99 -6.06 -12.07
C ARG A 504 16.47 -5.69 -11.90
N ILE A 505 17.15 -6.25 -10.90
CA ILE A 505 18.61 -6.11 -10.70
C ILE A 505 19.39 -7.41 -10.93
N ASP A 506 18.74 -8.58 -10.90
CA ASP A 506 19.38 -9.91 -10.98
C ASP A 506 20.36 -10.01 -12.15
N ASP A 507 19.95 -9.58 -13.36
CA ASP A 507 20.81 -9.60 -14.55
C ASP A 507 22.07 -8.74 -14.35
N LEU A 508 21.91 -7.50 -13.89
CA LEU A 508 23.01 -6.56 -13.61
C LEU A 508 23.94 -7.04 -12.48
N VAL A 509 23.41 -7.79 -11.51
CA VAL A 509 24.19 -8.39 -10.42
C VAL A 509 24.95 -9.63 -10.90
N ASN A 510 24.35 -10.45 -11.78
CA ASN A 510 25.05 -11.58 -12.43
C ASN A 510 26.18 -11.11 -13.35
N GLU A 511 25.96 -10.04 -14.12
CA GLU A 511 26.98 -9.42 -14.99
C GLU A 511 28.19 -8.86 -14.22
N ARG A 512 28.08 -8.63 -12.90
CA ARG A 512 29.12 -8.04 -12.06
C ARG A 512 29.96 -9.03 -11.28
N HIS A 513 29.37 -10.14 -10.84
CA HIS A 513 29.97 -11.03 -9.84
C HIS A 513 29.72 -12.53 -10.13
N GLU A 514 29.17 -12.91 -11.29
CA GLU A 514 28.88 -14.29 -11.72
C GLU A 514 28.11 -15.20 -10.69
N LEU A 515 27.42 -14.59 -9.72
CA LEU A 515 26.98 -15.18 -8.45
C LEU A 515 26.28 -16.55 -8.55
N GLN A 516 25.52 -16.77 -9.62
CA GLN A 516 24.72 -18.00 -9.81
C GLN A 516 25.54 -19.29 -9.85
N GLN A 517 26.82 -19.26 -10.20
CA GLN A 517 27.70 -20.42 -10.05
C GLN A 517 28.49 -20.37 -8.75
N GLU A 518 29.12 -19.23 -8.46
CA GLU A 518 30.07 -19.11 -7.35
C GLU A 518 29.43 -19.37 -5.99
N TYR A 519 28.25 -18.81 -5.69
CA TYR A 519 27.60 -19.04 -4.40
C TYR A 519 27.14 -20.49 -4.22
N ILE A 520 26.66 -21.14 -5.29
CA ILE A 520 26.21 -22.54 -5.20
C ILE A 520 27.41 -23.45 -4.93
N THR A 521 28.56 -23.19 -5.57
CA THR A 521 29.82 -23.89 -5.28
C THR A 521 30.33 -23.58 -3.87
N ALA A 522 30.31 -22.31 -3.44
CA ALA A 522 30.78 -21.91 -2.12
C ALA A 522 29.93 -22.51 -0.98
N LEU A 523 28.61 -22.49 -1.11
CA LEU A 523 27.69 -23.11 -0.15
C LEU A 523 27.84 -24.64 -0.17
N PHE A 524 28.05 -25.27 -1.33
CA PHE A 524 28.33 -26.70 -1.41
C PHE A 524 29.62 -27.09 -0.68
N ASN A 525 30.70 -26.30 -0.82
CA ASN A 525 31.97 -26.56 -0.14
C ASN A 525 31.84 -26.37 1.38
N TYR A 526 31.16 -25.30 1.82
CA TYR A 526 30.82 -25.08 3.23
C TYR A 526 29.98 -26.25 3.79
N ASP A 527 28.97 -26.70 3.05
CA ASP A 527 28.07 -27.76 3.50
C ASP A 527 28.70 -29.15 3.47
N MET A 528 29.44 -29.51 2.44
CA MET A 528 29.89 -30.89 2.18
C MET A 528 31.34 -31.14 2.60
N GLU A 529 32.18 -30.11 2.56
CA GLU A 529 33.63 -30.20 2.86
C GLU A 529 33.99 -29.49 4.18
N ASP A 530 33.06 -28.71 4.77
CA ASP A 530 33.25 -27.82 5.93
C ASP A 530 34.33 -26.74 5.71
N ASP A 531 34.59 -26.42 4.44
CA ASP A 531 35.48 -25.32 4.05
C ASP A 531 34.67 -24.02 3.87
N PRO A 532 34.82 -23.04 4.78
CA PRO A 532 34.15 -21.75 4.64
C PRO A 532 34.84 -20.80 3.68
N ASN A 533 36.09 -21.04 3.28
CA ASN A 533 36.91 -20.02 2.61
C ASN A 533 36.28 -19.51 1.31
N PRO A 534 35.76 -20.35 0.39
CA PRO A 534 35.10 -19.87 -0.83
C PRO A 534 33.86 -18.99 -0.57
N LEU A 535 33.15 -19.24 0.55
CA LEU A 535 32.00 -18.44 0.96
C LEU A 535 32.43 -17.10 1.58
N LEU A 536 33.50 -17.11 2.37
CA LEU A 536 34.07 -15.90 2.97
C LEU A 536 34.72 -15.00 1.90
N GLU A 537 35.38 -15.58 0.91
CA GLU A 537 35.97 -14.88 -0.24
C GLU A 537 34.87 -14.17 -1.06
N LEU A 538 33.84 -14.91 -1.51
CA LEU A 538 32.72 -14.34 -2.26
C LEU A 538 31.97 -13.24 -1.50
N LEU A 539 31.67 -13.46 -0.21
CA LEU A 539 31.03 -12.44 0.62
C LEU A 539 31.93 -11.23 0.86
N SER A 540 33.26 -11.41 0.89
CA SER A 540 34.22 -10.30 0.99
C SER A 540 34.30 -9.50 -0.30
N GLU A 541 34.30 -10.14 -1.47
CA GLU A 541 34.37 -9.44 -2.77
C GLU A 541 33.14 -8.56 -3.00
N VAL A 542 31.92 -9.12 -2.85
CA VAL A 542 30.69 -8.35 -3.03
C VAL A 542 30.62 -7.21 -2.01
N LEU A 543 30.99 -7.47 -0.75
CA LEU A 543 31.03 -6.43 0.29
C LEU A 543 32.07 -5.33 -0.02
N PHE A 544 33.25 -5.69 -0.53
CA PHE A 544 34.33 -4.77 -0.92
C PHE A 544 33.85 -3.80 -2.00
N ASP A 545 33.29 -4.32 -3.09
CA ASP A 545 32.83 -3.54 -4.24
C ASP A 545 31.71 -2.55 -3.86
N GLN A 546 30.72 -3.01 -3.10
CA GLN A 546 29.64 -2.14 -2.63
C GLN A 546 30.13 -1.11 -1.60
N THR A 547 31.11 -1.46 -0.75
CA THR A 547 31.71 -0.53 0.22
C THR A 547 32.45 0.59 -0.50
N GLN A 548 33.27 0.27 -1.52
CA GLN A 548 34.00 1.26 -2.31
C GLN A 548 33.05 2.24 -3.05
N ARG A 549 31.88 1.77 -3.54
CA ARG A 549 30.82 2.63 -4.11
C ARG A 549 30.05 3.48 -3.09
N SER A 550 30.17 3.14 -1.81
CA SER A 550 29.42 3.74 -0.70
C SER A 550 30.28 4.56 0.28
N LEU A 551 31.59 4.69 0.04
CA LEU A 551 32.50 5.45 0.90
C LEU A 551 32.03 6.90 1.09
N GLY A 552 31.84 7.30 2.35
CA GLY A 552 31.39 8.65 2.74
C GLY A 552 29.88 8.87 2.72
N ARG A 553 29.07 7.85 2.45
CA ARG A 553 27.61 7.90 2.64
C ARG A 553 27.24 7.68 4.11
N LYS A 554 26.01 8.04 4.52
CA LYS A 554 25.59 7.97 5.94
C LYS A 554 25.26 6.53 6.42
N ARG A 555 25.01 5.60 5.50
CA ARG A 555 24.91 4.15 5.76
C ARG A 555 25.97 3.40 4.96
N GLU A 556 26.44 2.29 5.51
CA GLU A 556 27.42 1.39 4.91
C GLU A 556 26.77 0.05 4.54
N PRO A 557 27.28 -0.68 3.54
CA PRO A 557 26.86 -2.05 3.23
C PRO A 557 27.08 -3.01 4.40
N ASP A 558 26.16 -3.97 4.57
CA ASP A 558 26.18 -4.93 5.68
C ASP A 558 26.03 -6.39 5.19
N LEU A 559 26.32 -7.36 6.08
CA LEU A 559 26.19 -8.78 5.73
C LEU A 559 24.75 -9.22 5.42
N ARG A 560 23.72 -8.56 5.97
CA ARG A 560 22.32 -8.93 5.70
C ARG A 560 21.97 -8.59 4.25
N GLY A 561 22.33 -7.40 3.81
CA GLY A 561 22.08 -6.91 2.46
C GLY A 561 22.94 -7.58 1.39
N VAL A 562 24.22 -7.84 1.67
CA VAL A 562 25.09 -8.64 0.79
C VAL A 562 24.57 -10.07 0.67
N LEU A 563 24.23 -10.73 1.78
CA LEU A 563 23.70 -12.10 1.73
C LEU A 563 22.31 -12.18 1.06
N GLU A 564 21.47 -11.16 1.19
CA GLU A 564 20.18 -11.05 0.49
C GLU A 564 20.35 -11.01 -1.04
N LEU A 565 21.29 -10.20 -1.55
CA LEU A 565 21.63 -10.20 -2.99
C LEU A 565 22.11 -11.57 -3.46
N VAL A 566 23.07 -12.14 -2.73
CA VAL A 566 23.74 -13.38 -3.13
C VAL A 566 22.79 -14.60 -3.06
N MET A 567 21.96 -14.70 -2.02
CA MET A 567 21.04 -15.84 -1.85
C MET A 567 19.83 -15.80 -2.79
N ARG A 568 19.24 -14.63 -3.07
CA ARG A 568 18.02 -14.59 -3.90
C ARG A 568 18.28 -14.81 -5.38
N ASN A 569 19.36 -14.21 -5.91
CA ASN A 569 19.79 -14.40 -7.29
C ASN A 569 20.11 -15.88 -7.62
N THR A 570 20.51 -16.67 -6.61
CA THR A 570 20.92 -18.08 -6.75
C THR A 570 19.81 -19.10 -6.44
N LEU A 571 19.08 -18.95 -5.33
CA LEU A 571 18.17 -20.00 -4.82
C LEU A 571 16.75 -19.97 -5.40
N CYS A 572 16.28 -18.82 -5.91
CA CYS A 572 14.92 -18.68 -6.46
C CYS A 572 14.64 -19.56 -7.70
N LYS A 573 15.66 -20.17 -8.31
CA LYS A 573 15.52 -21.08 -9.46
C LYS A 573 15.43 -22.56 -9.08
N SER A 574 15.68 -22.95 -7.83
CA SER A 574 15.87 -24.35 -7.42
C SER A 574 15.18 -24.78 -6.11
N SER A 575 14.94 -23.87 -5.17
CA SER A 575 14.40 -24.22 -3.85
C SER A 575 12.88 -24.38 -3.81
N ALA A 576 12.37 -25.45 -3.18
CA ALA A 576 10.94 -25.71 -3.00
C ALA A 576 10.31 -25.08 -1.73
N ARG A 577 11.07 -24.25 -0.99
CA ARG A 577 10.59 -23.48 0.18
C ARG A 577 11.07 -22.03 0.04
N PRO A 578 10.21 -21.00 0.21
CA PRO A 578 10.66 -19.62 0.24
C PRO A 578 11.48 -19.35 1.51
N ILE A 579 12.63 -18.69 1.36
CA ILE A 579 13.42 -18.17 2.47
C ILE A 579 12.91 -16.76 2.80
N ASP A 580 12.77 -16.46 4.09
CA ASP A 580 12.39 -15.13 4.58
C ASP A 580 13.44 -14.08 4.15
N PRO A 581 13.03 -12.91 3.64
CA PRO A 581 13.92 -11.78 3.39
C PRO A 581 14.84 -11.44 4.55
N ILE A 582 16.15 -11.51 4.33
CA ILE A 582 17.19 -11.34 5.35
C ILE A 582 17.23 -9.90 5.86
N ILE A 583 16.95 -8.95 4.97
CA ILE A 583 16.82 -7.51 5.25
C ILE A 583 15.50 -7.11 5.92
N LEU A 584 14.50 -8.01 6.00
CA LEU A 584 13.25 -7.78 6.75
C LEU A 584 13.21 -8.58 8.07
N LEU A 585 14.30 -9.27 8.42
CA LEU A 585 14.50 -9.82 9.77
C LEU A 585 15.00 -8.73 10.72
N PRO A 586 14.67 -8.78 12.03
CA PRO A 586 15.22 -7.85 13.01
C PRO A 586 16.76 -7.84 13.01
N PRO A 587 17.44 -6.71 13.32
CA PRO A 587 18.90 -6.58 13.21
C PRO A 587 19.71 -7.64 13.98
N ASP A 588 19.22 -8.10 15.14
CA ASP A 588 19.86 -9.13 15.97
C ASP A 588 19.35 -10.57 15.71
N ALA A 589 18.39 -10.76 14.81
CA ALA A 589 17.80 -12.09 14.57
C ALA A 589 18.73 -12.98 13.72
N CYS A 590 19.04 -14.19 14.21
CA CYS A 590 19.84 -15.17 13.47
C CYS A 590 19.14 -15.58 12.16
N VAL A 591 19.90 -15.64 11.07
CA VAL A 591 19.39 -15.93 9.72
C VAL A 591 19.28 -17.45 9.53
N PRO A 592 18.10 -18.01 9.16
CA PRO A 592 17.94 -19.43 8.93
C PRO A 592 18.40 -19.82 7.51
N ILE A 593 19.46 -20.60 7.41
CA ILE A 593 20.03 -21.12 6.15
C ILE A 593 19.67 -22.59 6.00
N VAL A 594 19.20 -22.96 4.81
CA VAL A 594 18.93 -24.36 4.43
C VAL A 594 20.20 -24.96 3.85
N VAL A 595 20.69 -26.01 4.51
CA VAL A 595 21.95 -26.70 4.21
C VAL A 595 21.68 -27.94 3.34
N TYR A 596 22.59 -28.29 2.42
CA TYR A 596 22.48 -29.44 1.52
C TYR A 596 22.51 -30.81 2.25
N ARG A 597 23.05 -30.87 3.49
CA ARG A 597 22.90 -32.05 4.38
C ARG A 597 21.41 -32.22 4.73
N PRO A 598 20.86 -33.45 4.71
CA PRO A 598 19.46 -33.70 4.36
C PRO A 598 18.43 -33.00 5.27
N ASN A 599 17.84 -31.91 4.77
CA ASN A 599 16.78 -31.12 5.40
C ASN A 599 17.13 -30.64 6.82
N LEU A 600 18.31 -30.02 6.95
CA LEU A 600 18.78 -29.40 8.18
C LEU A 600 18.84 -27.87 7.99
N VAL A 601 18.36 -27.14 9.00
CA VAL A 601 18.50 -25.68 9.06
C VAL A 601 19.61 -25.33 10.03
N GLN A 602 20.54 -24.49 9.57
CA GLN A 602 21.52 -23.84 10.41
C GLN A 602 21.09 -22.39 10.62
N HIS A 603 21.21 -21.88 11.84
CA HIS A 603 21.08 -20.45 12.09
C HIS A 603 22.47 -19.81 12.01
N TRP A 604 22.59 -18.65 11.36
CA TRP A 604 23.82 -17.86 11.32
C TRP A 604 23.63 -16.54 12.07
N GLU A 605 24.61 -16.17 12.88
CA GLU A 605 24.69 -14.84 13.50
C GLU A 605 25.47 -13.92 12.55
N LEU A 606 24.85 -12.85 12.06
CA LEU A 606 25.52 -11.87 11.20
C LEU A 606 25.89 -10.63 12.03
N LYS A 607 27.15 -10.21 11.98
CA LYS A 607 27.65 -8.98 12.61
C LYS A 607 28.39 -8.13 11.57
N THR A 608 28.19 -6.82 11.63
CA THR A 608 28.85 -5.85 10.74
C THR A 608 29.55 -4.79 11.59
N LEU A 609 30.85 -4.64 11.41
CA LEU A 609 31.66 -3.56 11.99
C LEU A 609 31.81 -2.47 10.94
N THR A 610 31.29 -1.28 11.21
CA THR A 610 31.33 -0.15 10.27
C THR A 610 32.71 0.53 10.23
N LEU A 611 33.14 0.97 9.05
CA LEU A 611 34.30 1.86 8.88
C LEU A 611 34.15 3.12 9.74
N LEU A 612 32.96 3.72 9.74
CA LEU A 612 32.64 4.90 10.54
C LEU A 612 32.75 4.62 12.05
N GLY A 613 32.31 3.44 12.51
CA GLY A 613 32.45 3.01 13.91
C GLY A 613 33.89 2.74 14.33
N MET A 614 34.72 2.17 13.44
CA MET A 614 36.17 2.00 13.65
C MET A 614 36.92 3.33 13.61
N TRP A 615 36.60 4.21 12.65
CA TRP A 615 37.22 5.52 12.50
C TRP A 615 36.90 6.44 13.68
N ARG A 616 35.63 6.49 14.13
CA ARG A 616 35.21 7.29 15.30
C ARG A 616 35.76 6.77 16.63
N ALA A 617 36.29 5.54 16.67
CA ALA A 617 36.96 4.97 17.83
C ALA A 617 38.41 5.44 17.98
N THR A 618 39.09 5.67 16.84
CA THR A 618 40.44 6.24 16.80
C THR A 618 40.41 7.78 16.79
N ASN A 619 39.34 8.39 16.31
CA ASN A 619 39.16 9.85 16.19
C ASN A 619 38.00 10.33 17.06
N LEU A 620 38.29 10.62 18.33
CA LEU A 620 37.31 11.01 19.36
C LEU A 620 36.85 12.48 19.31
N ASN A 621 37.32 13.28 18.34
CA ASN A 621 37.04 14.71 18.24
C ASN A 621 35.66 15.04 17.63
N ASP A 622 34.87 14.02 17.26
CA ASP A 622 33.57 14.11 16.60
C ASP A 622 33.55 14.91 15.28
N GLU A 623 34.71 15.04 14.63
CA GLU A 623 34.84 15.45 13.22
C GLU A 623 34.24 14.36 12.30
N GLU A 624 33.76 14.73 11.11
CA GLU A 624 33.32 13.75 10.11
C GLU A 624 34.50 13.29 9.23
N PRO A 625 34.62 11.99 8.93
CA PRO A 625 35.73 11.47 8.15
C PRO A 625 35.62 11.88 6.68
N THR A 626 36.74 12.33 6.10
CA THR A 626 36.85 12.48 4.65
C THR A 626 36.80 11.12 3.95
N VAL A 627 36.28 11.07 2.72
CA VAL A 627 36.26 9.87 1.86
C VAL A 627 37.66 9.24 1.73
N GLU A 628 38.71 10.06 1.65
CA GLU A 628 40.10 9.61 1.57
C GLU A 628 40.58 8.93 2.86
N ALA A 629 40.16 9.43 4.02
CA ALA A 629 40.46 8.82 5.31
C ALA A 629 39.72 7.47 5.50
N LEU A 630 38.48 7.36 4.99
CA LEU A 630 37.76 6.08 4.97
C LEU A 630 38.40 5.08 4.01
N ARG A 631 38.82 5.51 2.81
CA ARG A 631 39.54 4.63 1.86
C ARG A 631 40.84 4.12 2.46
N LYS A 632 41.65 4.99 3.06
CA LYS A 632 42.91 4.59 3.71
C LYS A 632 42.67 3.63 4.89
N LEU A 633 41.61 3.83 5.67
CA LEU A 633 41.22 2.88 6.73
C LEU A 633 40.76 1.54 6.15
N HIS A 634 40.03 1.54 5.03
CA HIS A 634 39.62 0.33 4.32
C HIS A 634 40.84 -0.45 3.80
N GLU A 635 41.80 0.23 3.17
CA GLU A 635 43.10 -0.33 2.73
C GLU A 635 43.87 -0.96 3.91
N GLU A 636 43.98 -0.27 5.05
CA GLU A 636 44.63 -0.81 6.26
C GLU A 636 43.96 -2.08 6.80
N LEU A 637 42.63 -2.22 6.68
CA LEU A 637 41.88 -3.39 7.17
C LEU A 637 42.04 -4.64 6.29
N ILE A 638 42.64 -4.51 5.11
CA ILE A 638 42.95 -5.63 4.21
C ILE A 638 44.27 -6.30 4.63
N ASP A 639 45.27 -5.49 5.01
CA ASP A 639 46.62 -5.95 5.41
C ASP A 639 46.69 -6.49 6.86
N ASP A 640 45.74 -6.10 7.73
CA ASP A 640 45.64 -6.58 9.11
C ASP A 640 45.37 -8.10 9.20
N ASP A 641 46.07 -8.79 10.10
CA ASP A 641 45.73 -10.16 10.49
C ASP A 641 44.55 -10.23 11.49
N ASP A 642 43.99 -11.42 11.68
CA ASP A 642 42.78 -11.62 12.47
C ASP A 642 42.95 -11.23 13.96
N ASP A 643 44.15 -11.36 14.54
CA ASP A 643 44.43 -10.91 15.91
C ASP A 643 44.50 -9.37 15.98
N GLN A 644 45.10 -8.73 14.96
CA GLN A 644 45.12 -7.27 14.82
C GLN A 644 43.70 -6.69 14.66
N LEU A 645 42.86 -7.30 13.81
CA LEU A 645 41.47 -6.92 13.62
C LEU A 645 40.65 -7.02 14.92
N LEU A 646 40.81 -8.10 15.69
CA LEU A 646 40.15 -8.28 16.98
C LEU A 646 40.63 -7.26 18.03
N ALA A 647 41.89 -6.81 17.95
CA ALA A 647 42.47 -5.82 18.85
C ALA A 647 42.09 -4.36 18.49
N ARG A 648 41.60 -4.06 17.28
CA ARG A 648 41.22 -2.70 16.90
C ARG A 648 40.11 -2.12 17.80
N PRO A 649 40.14 -0.81 18.09
CA PRO A 649 39.06 -0.14 18.80
C PRO A 649 37.84 0.07 17.89
N TYR A 650 36.64 -0.02 18.47
CA TYR A 650 35.35 0.19 17.81
C TYR A 650 34.43 1.02 18.71
N ARG A 651 33.74 2.02 18.14
CA ARG A 651 32.87 2.94 18.89
C ARG A 651 31.41 2.60 18.62
N VAL A 652 30.72 2.17 19.67
CA VAL A 652 29.37 1.57 19.60
C VAL A 652 28.42 2.26 20.59
N TRP A 653 27.12 2.23 20.31
CA TRP A 653 26.11 2.69 21.28
C TRP A 653 25.95 1.68 22.41
N SER A 654 26.02 2.15 23.64
CA SER A 654 25.89 1.34 24.85
C SER A 654 24.50 1.51 25.46
N PRO A 655 23.62 0.48 25.42
CA PRO A 655 22.27 0.59 26.00
C PRO A 655 22.26 0.78 27.52
N SER A 656 23.33 0.38 28.22
CA SER A 656 23.48 0.49 29.68
C SER A 656 24.03 1.83 30.15
N LEU A 657 24.85 2.51 29.33
CA LEU A 657 25.35 3.86 29.60
C LEU A 657 24.48 4.96 28.97
N HIS A 658 23.58 4.61 28.04
CA HIS A 658 22.85 5.54 27.16
C HIS A 658 23.79 6.55 26.46
N ALA A 659 24.93 6.06 26.00
CA ALA A 659 26.00 6.84 25.39
C ALA A 659 26.81 6.01 24.39
N MET A 660 27.62 6.66 23.56
CA MET A 660 28.64 5.98 22.76
C MET A 660 29.83 5.58 23.64
N GLU A 661 30.21 4.30 23.63
CA GLU A 661 31.42 3.79 24.28
C GLU A 661 32.46 3.32 23.25
N THR A 662 33.71 3.16 23.67
CA THR A 662 34.78 2.58 22.84
C THR A 662 35.24 1.27 23.45
N VAL A 663 35.11 0.19 22.68
CA VAL A 663 35.43 -1.19 23.04
C VAL A 663 36.47 -1.75 22.05
N THR A 664 37.03 -2.92 22.31
CA THR A 664 37.76 -3.66 21.25
C THR A 664 36.76 -4.43 20.39
N VAL A 665 37.09 -4.68 19.12
CA VAL A 665 36.30 -5.54 18.22
C VAL A 665 36.05 -6.91 18.86
N GLY A 666 37.10 -7.54 19.41
CA GLY A 666 36.99 -8.85 20.10
C GLY A 666 36.15 -8.85 21.38
N SER A 667 35.82 -7.68 21.95
CA SER A 667 34.88 -7.54 23.08
C SER A 667 33.47 -7.14 22.68
N PHE A 668 33.26 -6.66 21.44
CA PHE A 668 31.92 -6.40 20.88
C PHE A 668 31.31 -7.66 20.26
N LEU A 669 32.16 -8.55 19.71
CA LEU A 669 31.75 -9.84 19.17
C LEU A 669 31.68 -10.89 20.29
N ASP A 670 30.72 -11.82 20.22
CA ASP A 670 30.57 -12.87 21.23
C ASP A 670 31.84 -13.75 21.31
N PRO A 671 32.46 -13.96 22.47
CA PRO A 671 33.71 -14.72 22.56
C PRO A 671 33.52 -16.20 22.19
N GLU A 672 32.34 -16.76 22.49
CA GLU A 672 31.94 -18.12 22.16
C GLU A 672 30.49 -18.12 21.59
N PRO A 673 30.27 -17.78 20.31
CA PRO A 673 28.93 -17.74 19.74
C PRO A 673 28.29 -19.14 19.78
N ILE A 674 26.96 -19.20 19.91
CA ILE A 674 26.24 -20.49 19.97
C ILE A 674 26.07 -21.06 18.56
N ASN A 675 25.89 -20.18 17.58
CA ASN A 675 25.83 -20.48 16.16
C ASN A 675 27.17 -20.14 15.48
N PRO A 676 27.36 -20.46 14.19
CA PRO A 676 28.39 -19.82 13.39
C PRO A 676 28.08 -18.32 13.29
N GLN A 677 29.06 -17.51 13.66
CA GLN A 677 28.99 -16.05 13.61
C GLN A 677 29.87 -15.54 12.45
N PHE A 678 29.24 -14.92 11.47
CA PHE A 678 29.91 -14.28 10.34
C PHE A 678 30.06 -12.79 10.64
N VAL A 679 31.27 -12.27 10.44
CA VAL A 679 31.64 -10.91 10.85
C VAL A 679 32.23 -10.16 9.66
N ALA A 680 31.52 -9.15 9.16
CA ALA A 680 32.08 -8.16 8.24
C ALA A 680 32.93 -7.15 9.03
N VAL A 681 34.15 -6.90 8.55
CA VAL A 681 35.10 -5.99 9.18
C VAL A 681 35.36 -4.81 8.26
N GLY A 682 34.75 -3.66 8.57
CA GLY A 682 34.90 -2.40 7.83
C GLY A 682 34.61 -2.51 6.33
N GLY A 683 33.75 -3.43 5.91
CA GLY A 683 33.49 -3.66 4.49
C GLY A 683 34.68 -4.21 3.67
N ALA A 684 35.74 -4.70 4.33
CA ALA A 684 37.00 -5.12 3.68
C ALA A 684 37.19 -6.65 3.66
N ARG A 685 36.85 -7.34 4.76
CA ARG A 685 36.96 -8.81 4.91
C ARG A 685 35.77 -9.37 5.69
N VAL A 686 35.43 -10.64 5.47
CA VAL A 686 34.43 -11.40 6.23
C VAL A 686 35.10 -12.59 6.95
N LEU A 687 34.80 -12.78 8.23
CA LEU A 687 35.38 -13.83 9.09
C LEU A 687 34.29 -14.79 9.63
N ARG A 688 34.56 -16.11 9.71
CA ARG A 688 33.72 -17.12 10.40
C ARG A 688 34.27 -17.37 11.81
N ARG A 689 33.43 -17.21 12.84
CA ARG A 689 33.76 -17.53 14.25
C ARG A 689 32.77 -18.58 14.77
N GLN A 690 33.26 -19.62 15.44
CA GLN A 690 32.45 -20.71 16.00
C GLN A 690 33.15 -21.37 17.19
N ARG A 691 32.41 -22.08 18.03
CA ARG A 691 32.98 -22.89 19.14
C ARG A 691 33.80 -24.07 18.59
N PRO A 692 34.92 -24.47 19.23
CA PRO A 692 35.67 -25.67 18.84
C PRO A 692 34.84 -26.97 18.87
N ASP A 693 33.87 -27.04 19.79
CA ASP A 693 32.97 -28.19 19.96
C ASP A 693 31.75 -28.14 19.01
N TYR A 694 31.65 -27.13 18.13
CA TYR A 694 30.52 -26.98 17.22
C TYR A 694 30.54 -28.07 16.14
N THR A 695 29.84 -29.16 16.42
CA THR A 695 29.64 -30.27 15.50
C THR A 695 28.27 -30.17 14.82
N SER A 696 28.19 -30.54 13.54
CA SER A 696 26.96 -30.53 12.74
C SER A 696 25.85 -31.48 13.24
N THR A 697 26.03 -32.11 14.39
CA THR A 697 25.04 -32.90 15.14
C THR A 697 24.11 -32.07 16.02
N LEU A 698 24.32 -30.75 16.13
CA LEU A 698 23.40 -29.80 16.77
C LEU A 698 22.29 -29.29 15.84
N LEU A 699 22.25 -29.74 14.58
CA LEU A 699 21.30 -29.26 13.57
C LEU A 699 19.87 -29.74 13.84
N VAL A 700 18.91 -28.83 13.73
CA VAL A 700 17.49 -29.12 13.97
C VAL A 700 16.87 -29.76 12.72
N PRO A 701 16.17 -30.92 12.85
CA PRO A 701 15.45 -31.51 11.73
C PRO A 701 14.25 -30.63 11.35
N VAL A 702 14.11 -30.34 10.06
CA VAL A 702 13.00 -29.54 9.53
C VAL A 702 11.65 -30.24 9.72
N SER A 703 10.73 -29.57 10.42
CA SER A 703 9.30 -29.88 10.46
C SER A 703 8.57 -29.48 9.17
#